data_AF-A0A9P6UFQ6-F1
#
_entry.id   AF-A0A9P6UFQ6-F1
#
_cell.length_a   1.000
_cell.length_b   1.000
_cell.length_c   1.000
_cell.angle_alpha   90.00
_cell.angle_beta   90.00
_cell.angle_gamma   90.00
#
_symmetry.space_group_name_H-M   'P 1'
#
loop_
_entity.id
_entity.type
_entity.pdbx_description
1 polymer ?
#
loop_
_entity_poly.entity_id
_entity_poly.type
_entity_poly.pdbx_seq_one_letter_code
_entity_poly.pdbx_strand_id
1 'polypeptide(L)'
;MRIFVILILISLFSWFYLEALAGGDIEWVKDHLSMLGVNLVLSVVCLTVAMTLIVLTPMSSLFAGSLFTGMAIILLALKKWDDGESFETHGAYNMLVFLVIAVPLNGLIQSILLCQRKMTTTKFHRLMTFSVVGTAILTTMMLMYYHSIWGQGANGAHLVHGTLAGRELCEWEGANIPVVDLLPNYVQNFWTGQLSCPVVTGIEAEWTYDGILTIRCLNQGFKDSDQQPTYDILPDTRSWSAADKIMHTYNKKINERITRRTYTEPVHVNIDGVEAIIANCEQDVSKILVRVTKHDEVLERVKAVAKARQEQEETTTAATEDEQKLVDILHGDSPNIGKINDNTDETNNHSSDTIELTDKKPRKPNVMVLFMDAVARRQFYRKLAKTAAVVASLDKSSQGGPQLHEFFRYHAVGFNTDPNSRVVYTNTPDRQEPAASPIWKDFYEAGYITSRVEDNCEDWSTQYTGRESSQYFDHELQAPFCLPPYYALEGNPFSNFQGPYSIVARCMHGSNVHTYAFDYMNQFRRAYPDQPWFQMGSFIEGHEGTGEVLLSIDSDLSKFLKGMEEDGSLENTIVFMMADHGLHMGINFMFTPNGRIEHMNPYLSVILPPLITERYPSLARGLAHNQQSLVTGYEIHATLKMLASGQMPEYGDNDDTDGGAWRKGTLFDEEIDPTRTCEQAKIPEG
;
A
#
# COMPACT_ATOMS: atom_id res chain seq x y z
N MET A 1 8.63 -51.55 -34.97
CA MET A 1 8.13 -51.60 -33.57
C MET A 1 8.29 -50.26 -32.85
N ARG A 2 9.50 -49.72 -32.60
CA ARG A 2 9.68 -48.45 -31.86
C ARG A 2 8.98 -47.22 -32.49
N ILE A 3 9.05 -47.07 -33.82
CA ILE A 3 8.33 -46.00 -34.54
C ILE A 3 6.81 -46.12 -34.36
N PHE A 4 6.29 -47.34 -34.39
CA PHE A 4 4.86 -47.59 -34.17
C PHE A 4 4.43 -47.22 -32.74
N VAL A 5 5.26 -47.53 -31.74
CA VAL A 5 5.04 -47.12 -30.34
C VAL A 5 5.06 -45.60 -30.20
N ILE A 6 5.97 -44.89 -30.88
CA ILE A 6 6.02 -43.41 -30.87
C ILE A 6 4.71 -42.83 -31.41
N LEU A 7 4.21 -43.33 -32.55
CA LEU A 7 2.96 -42.85 -33.13
C LEU A 7 1.77 -43.10 -32.19
N ILE A 8 1.70 -44.27 -31.54
CA ILE A 8 0.68 -44.57 -30.53
C ILE A 8 0.75 -43.56 -29.38
N LEU A 9 1.94 -43.26 -28.87
CA LEU A 9 2.12 -42.31 -27.77
C LEU A 9 1.74 -40.88 -28.15
N ILE A 10 2.00 -40.46 -29.39
CA ILE A 10 1.54 -39.16 -29.89
C ILE A 10 0.01 -39.12 -29.95
N SER A 11 -0.63 -40.19 -30.40
CA SER A 11 -2.10 -40.28 -30.39
C SER A 11 -2.68 -40.29 -28.97
N LEU A 12 -2.05 -41.02 -28.04
CA LEU A 12 -2.47 -41.05 -26.64
C LEU A 12 -2.25 -39.71 -25.93
N PHE A 13 -1.16 -38.99 -26.26
CA PHE A 13 -0.94 -37.62 -25.79
C PHE A 13 -2.14 -36.73 -26.14
N SER A 14 -2.54 -36.71 -27.41
CA SER A 14 -3.69 -35.92 -27.85
C SER A 14 -4.99 -36.38 -27.21
N TRP A 15 -5.19 -37.70 -27.11
CA TRP A 15 -6.39 -38.29 -26.50
C TRP A 15 -6.53 -37.85 -25.04
N PHE A 16 -5.51 -38.08 -24.21
CA PHE A 16 -5.55 -37.68 -22.81
C PHE A 16 -5.63 -36.16 -22.63
N TYR A 17 -5.08 -35.36 -23.55
CA TYR A 17 -5.28 -33.92 -23.52
C TYR A 17 -6.75 -33.56 -23.72
N LEU A 18 -7.39 -34.16 -24.74
CA LEU A 18 -8.81 -33.93 -25.02
C LEU A 18 -9.70 -34.42 -23.87
N GLU A 19 -9.38 -35.55 -23.25
CA GLU A 19 -10.08 -36.02 -22.05
C GLU A 19 -9.90 -35.07 -20.86
N ALA A 20 -8.76 -34.37 -20.76
CA ALA A 20 -8.55 -33.34 -19.74
C ALA A 20 -9.39 -32.07 -19.98
N LEU A 21 -9.91 -31.88 -21.20
CA LEU A 21 -10.86 -30.83 -21.54
C LEU A 21 -12.32 -31.22 -21.27
N ALA A 22 -12.58 -32.44 -20.78
CA ALA A 22 -13.94 -32.82 -20.38
C ALA A 22 -14.45 -31.86 -19.29
N GLY A 23 -15.66 -31.36 -19.47
CA GLY A 23 -16.25 -30.31 -18.64
C GLY A 23 -17.63 -29.89 -19.16
N GLY A 24 -18.09 -28.72 -18.70
CA GLY A 24 -19.41 -28.16 -19.02
C GLY A 24 -20.36 -28.05 -17.83
N ASP A 25 -19.98 -28.63 -16.69
CA ASP A 25 -20.64 -28.46 -15.39
C ASP A 25 -19.56 -28.25 -14.32
N ILE A 26 -19.65 -27.15 -13.58
CA ILE A 26 -18.61 -26.73 -12.63
C ILE A 26 -18.52 -27.67 -11.42
N GLU A 27 -19.64 -28.19 -10.92
CA GLU A 27 -19.63 -29.15 -9.80
C GLU A 27 -18.97 -30.45 -10.22
N TRP A 28 -19.30 -30.95 -11.42
CA TRP A 28 -18.66 -32.14 -11.97
C TRP A 28 -17.15 -31.96 -12.14
N VAL A 29 -16.71 -30.83 -12.71
CA VAL A 29 -15.28 -30.52 -12.90
C VAL A 29 -14.54 -30.46 -11.56
N LYS A 30 -15.16 -29.89 -10.52
CA LYS A 30 -14.59 -29.88 -9.16
C LYS A 30 -14.43 -31.30 -8.60
N ASP A 31 -15.47 -32.13 -8.71
CA ASP A 31 -15.46 -33.52 -8.22
C ASP A 31 -14.50 -34.43 -9.00
N HIS A 32 -14.22 -34.07 -10.25
CA HIS A 32 -13.40 -34.86 -11.17
C HIS A 32 -12.06 -34.19 -11.50
N LEU A 33 -11.68 -33.13 -10.79
CA LEU A 33 -10.45 -32.37 -11.03
C LEU A 33 -9.21 -33.27 -10.99
N SER A 34 -9.23 -34.27 -10.10
CA SER A 34 -8.18 -35.29 -10.01
C SER A 34 -8.08 -36.12 -11.29
N MET A 35 -9.20 -36.50 -11.88
CA MET A 35 -9.24 -37.27 -13.13
C MET A 35 -8.78 -36.42 -14.32
N LEU A 36 -9.25 -35.18 -14.42
CA LEU A 36 -8.84 -34.24 -15.47
C LEU A 36 -7.34 -33.90 -15.37
N GLY A 37 -6.85 -33.65 -14.15
CA GLY A 37 -5.43 -33.45 -13.87
C GLY A 37 -4.59 -34.70 -14.19
N VAL A 38 -5.07 -35.90 -13.85
CA VAL A 38 -4.41 -37.17 -14.23
C VAL A 38 -4.34 -37.29 -15.74
N ASN A 39 -5.41 -36.99 -16.47
CA ASN A 39 -5.40 -37.00 -17.94
C ASN A 39 -4.42 -35.97 -18.51
N LEU A 40 -4.36 -34.75 -17.97
CA LEU A 40 -3.38 -33.76 -18.42
C LEU A 40 -1.94 -34.21 -18.15
N VAL A 41 -1.68 -34.83 -17.00
CA VAL A 41 -0.37 -35.40 -16.66
C VAL A 41 -0.04 -36.59 -17.56
N LEU A 42 -0.98 -37.51 -17.81
CA LEU A 42 -0.81 -38.64 -18.73
C LEU A 42 -0.54 -38.16 -20.15
N SER A 43 -1.16 -37.06 -20.56
CA SER A 43 -0.89 -36.37 -21.82
C SER A 43 0.57 -35.89 -21.88
N VAL A 44 1.03 -35.17 -20.85
CA VAL A 44 2.43 -34.73 -20.73
C VAL A 44 3.39 -35.93 -20.74
N VAL A 45 3.08 -37.00 -20.00
CA VAL A 45 3.90 -38.22 -19.94
C VAL A 45 3.99 -38.88 -21.31
N CYS A 46 2.87 -39.06 -22.01
CA CYS A 46 2.84 -39.65 -23.34
C CYS A 46 3.67 -38.82 -24.33
N LEU A 47 3.51 -37.48 -24.33
CA LEU A 47 4.32 -36.59 -25.16
C LEU A 47 5.80 -36.72 -24.82
N THR A 48 6.12 -36.72 -23.52
CA THR A 48 7.49 -36.79 -23.01
C THR A 48 8.17 -38.11 -23.41
N VAL A 49 7.47 -39.24 -23.28
CA VAL A 49 7.98 -40.56 -23.69
C VAL A 49 8.12 -40.61 -25.21
N ALA A 50 7.18 -40.06 -25.98
CA ALA A 50 7.28 -39.99 -27.44
C ALA A 50 8.52 -39.19 -27.88
N MET A 51 8.68 -37.96 -27.36
CA MET A 51 9.84 -37.11 -27.64
C MET A 51 11.16 -37.79 -27.27
N THR A 52 11.19 -38.43 -26.10
CA THR A 52 12.36 -39.20 -25.64
C THR A 52 12.68 -40.36 -26.58
N LEU A 53 11.67 -41.14 -26.98
CA LEU A 53 11.85 -42.27 -27.90
C LEU A 53 12.27 -41.82 -29.31
N ILE A 54 11.82 -40.65 -29.78
CA ILE A 54 12.29 -40.07 -31.05
C ILE A 54 13.80 -39.81 -30.98
N VAL A 55 14.29 -39.24 -29.88
CA VAL A 55 15.72 -38.93 -29.68
C VAL A 55 16.58 -40.18 -29.48
N LEU A 56 16.01 -41.26 -28.92
CA LEU A 56 16.71 -42.51 -28.64
C LEU A 56 16.62 -43.54 -29.78
N THR A 57 15.68 -43.39 -30.71
CA THR A 57 15.48 -44.33 -31.82
C THR A 57 16.29 -43.88 -33.04
N PRO A 58 17.13 -44.75 -33.63
CA PRO A 58 17.87 -44.39 -34.84
C PRO A 58 16.89 -44.20 -36.01
N MET A 59 16.79 -42.96 -36.49
CA MET A 59 15.98 -42.57 -37.66
C MET A 59 16.64 -41.39 -38.38
N SER A 60 16.24 -41.13 -39.63
CA SER A 60 16.75 -39.97 -40.36
C SER A 60 16.33 -38.67 -39.69
N SER A 61 17.19 -37.66 -39.74
CA SER A 61 16.90 -36.34 -39.16
C SER A 61 15.66 -35.70 -39.76
N LEU A 62 15.42 -35.92 -41.06
CA LEU A 62 14.24 -35.44 -41.77
C LEU A 62 12.94 -36.06 -41.23
N PHE A 63 12.98 -37.36 -40.90
CA PHE A 63 11.83 -38.07 -40.34
C PHE A 63 11.61 -37.75 -38.85
N ALA A 64 12.66 -37.61 -38.05
CA ALA A 64 12.53 -37.11 -36.68
C ALA A 64 11.95 -35.68 -36.67
N GLY A 65 12.42 -34.82 -37.56
CA GLY A 65 11.93 -33.45 -37.73
C GLY A 65 10.44 -33.41 -38.07
N SER A 66 9.96 -34.26 -38.98
CA SER A 66 8.53 -34.29 -39.33
C SER A 66 7.65 -34.75 -38.16
N LEU A 67 8.12 -35.66 -37.30
CA LEU A 67 7.40 -36.05 -36.08
C LEU A 67 7.29 -34.90 -35.07
N PHE A 68 8.37 -34.14 -34.84
CA PHE A 68 8.34 -32.96 -33.98
C PHE A 68 7.43 -31.86 -34.53
N THR A 69 7.49 -31.58 -35.84
CA THR A 69 6.59 -30.63 -36.49
C THR A 69 5.14 -31.09 -36.38
N GLY A 70 4.85 -32.38 -36.55
CA GLY A 70 3.52 -32.95 -36.37
C GLY A 70 2.97 -32.73 -34.96
N MET A 71 3.79 -32.98 -33.92
CA MET A 71 3.39 -32.72 -32.52
C MET A 71 3.14 -31.23 -32.26
N ALA A 72 3.94 -30.32 -32.83
CA ALA A 72 3.72 -28.88 -32.70
C ALA A 72 2.40 -28.44 -33.36
N ILE A 73 2.06 -28.99 -34.53
CA ILE A 73 0.77 -28.74 -35.19
C ILE A 73 -0.39 -29.24 -34.33
N ILE A 74 -0.25 -30.43 -33.74
CA ILE A 74 -1.27 -30.98 -32.82
C ILE A 74 -1.46 -30.06 -31.62
N LEU A 75 -0.39 -29.58 -30.98
CA LEU A 75 -0.50 -28.63 -29.87
C LEU A 75 -1.20 -27.33 -30.27
N LEU A 76 -0.89 -26.78 -31.45
CA LEU A 76 -1.59 -25.60 -31.98
C LEU A 76 -3.08 -25.88 -32.23
N ALA A 77 -3.40 -27.08 -32.72
CA ALA A 77 -4.78 -27.50 -32.93
C ALA A 77 -5.53 -27.67 -31.60
N LEU A 78 -4.91 -28.27 -30.58
CA LEU A 78 -5.48 -28.43 -29.24
C LEU A 78 -5.68 -27.07 -28.55
N LYS A 79 -4.72 -26.14 -28.67
CA LYS A 79 -4.89 -24.76 -28.18
C LYS A 79 -6.09 -24.06 -28.83
N LYS A 80 -6.36 -24.34 -30.11
CA LYS A 80 -7.46 -23.73 -30.85
C LYS A 80 -8.79 -24.47 -30.63
N TRP A 81 -8.74 -25.73 -30.21
CA TRP A 81 -9.90 -26.57 -29.97
C TRP A 81 -10.72 -26.05 -28.79
N ASP A 82 -10.02 -25.65 -27.73
CA ASP A 82 -10.57 -24.97 -26.57
C ASP A 82 -9.53 -23.95 -26.10
N ASP A 83 -9.81 -22.67 -26.35
CA ASP A 83 -9.01 -21.53 -25.92
C ASP A 83 -9.66 -20.76 -24.78
N GLY A 84 -10.67 -21.35 -24.12
CA GLY A 84 -11.38 -20.72 -23.03
C GLY A 84 -10.55 -20.62 -21.75
N GLU A 85 -10.94 -19.65 -20.91
CA GLU A 85 -10.35 -19.33 -19.61
C GLU A 85 -11.38 -19.45 -18.46
N SER A 86 -12.42 -20.26 -18.64
CA SER A 86 -13.44 -20.56 -17.62
C SER A 86 -13.34 -22.01 -17.16
N PHE A 87 -14.02 -22.43 -16.08
CA PHE A 87 -14.08 -23.87 -15.72
C PHE A 87 -14.94 -24.71 -16.67
N GLU A 88 -15.78 -24.08 -17.49
CA GLU A 88 -16.62 -24.74 -18.50
C GLU A 88 -15.85 -24.94 -19.81
N THR A 89 -14.94 -24.02 -20.11
CA THR A 89 -14.02 -24.00 -21.25
C THR A 89 -12.65 -23.57 -20.73
N HIS A 90 -11.83 -24.52 -20.27
CA HIS A 90 -10.55 -24.29 -19.57
C HIS A 90 -9.34 -24.66 -20.43
N GLY A 91 -9.51 -24.80 -21.74
CA GLY A 91 -8.44 -25.28 -22.61
C GLY A 91 -7.21 -24.37 -22.66
N ALA A 92 -7.34 -23.06 -22.42
CA ALA A 92 -6.19 -22.16 -22.26
C ALA A 92 -5.41 -22.45 -20.97
N TYR A 93 -6.10 -22.75 -19.85
CA TYR A 93 -5.43 -23.16 -18.60
C TYR A 93 -4.76 -24.51 -18.74
N ASN A 94 -5.45 -25.49 -19.33
CA ASN A 94 -4.86 -26.80 -19.60
C ASN A 94 -3.62 -26.66 -20.49
N MET A 95 -3.64 -25.75 -21.49
CA MET A 95 -2.47 -25.51 -22.34
C MET A 95 -1.34 -24.85 -21.56
N LEU A 96 -1.65 -23.85 -20.71
CA LEU A 96 -0.65 -23.21 -19.85
C LEU A 96 -0.02 -24.22 -18.90
N VAL A 97 -0.83 -24.97 -18.14
CA VAL A 97 -0.37 -26.02 -17.20
C VAL A 97 0.41 -27.08 -17.95
N PHE A 98 -0.09 -27.53 -19.11
CA PHE A 98 0.60 -28.46 -19.97
C PHE A 98 1.99 -27.95 -20.36
N LEU A 99 2.12 -26.69 -20.79
CA LEU A 99 3.40 -26.12 -21.20
C LEU A 99 4.33 -25.86 -20.00
N VAL A 100 3.80 -25.38 -18.87
CA VAL A 100 4.54 -25.18 -17.61
C VAL A 100 5.12 -26.49 -17.08
N ILE A 101 4.47 -27.63 -17.33
CA ILE A 101 5.01 -28.94 -16.96
C ILE A 101 5.89 -29.49 -18.11
N ALA A 102 5.37 -29.56 -19.33
CA ALA A 102 6.00 -30.23 -20.45
C ALA A 102 7.30 -29.56 -20.89
N VAL A 103 7.38 -28.22 -20.91
CA VAL A 103 8.58 -27.51 -21.38
C VAL A 103 9.75 -27.70 -20.40
N PRO A 104 9.62 -27.42 -19.08
CA PRO A 104 10.70 -27.68 -18.12
C PRO A 104 11.02 -29.16 -18.00
N LEU A 105 10.01 -30.04 -17.98
CA LEU A 105 10.23 -31.49 -17.86
C LEU A 105 11.00 -32.04 -19.06
N ASN A 106 10.56 -31.73 -20.29
CA ASN A 106 11.26 -32.18 -21.48
C ASN A 106 12.62 -31.50 -21.62
N GLY A 107 12.74 -30.21 -21.28
CA GLY A 107 14.02 -29.51 -21.21
C GLY A 107 15.01 -30.20 -20.27
N LEU A 108 14.55 -30.58 -19.07
CA LEU A 108 15.32 -31.32 -18.08
C LEU A 108 15.70 -32.72 -18.59
N ILE A 109 14.75 -33.50 -19.11
CA ILE A 109 15.01 -34.85 -19.62
C ILE A 109 16.00 -34.82 -20.77
N GLN A 110 15.82 -33.91 -21.74
CA GLN A 110 16.77 -33.78 -22.84
C GLN A 110 18.15 -33.34 -22.35
N SER A 111 18.21 -32.42 -21.37
CA SER A 111 19.47 -32.03 -20.73
C SER A 111 20.14 -33.20 -20.01
N ILE A 112 19.37 -34.05 -19.31
CA ILE A 112 19.85 -35.27 -18.66
C ILE A 112 20.39 -36.25 -19.72
N LEU A 113 19.66 -36.48 -20.81
CA LEU A 113 20.09 -37.36 -21.91
C LEU A 113 21.37 -36.85 -22.60
N LEU A 114 21.48 -35.54 -22.79
CA LEU A 114 22.69 -34.91 -23.30
C LEU A 114 23.86 -35.05 -22.33
N CYS A 115 23.64 -34.84 -21.03
CA CYS A 115 24.63 -35.05 -19.98
C CYS A 115 25.09 -36.51 -19.96
N GLN A 116 24.16 -37.45 -20.04
CA GLN A 116 24.45 -38.88 -20.10
C GLN A 116 25.32 -39.25 -21.31
N ARG A 117 25.09 -38.61 -22.47
CA ARG A 117 25.90 -38.83 -23.69
C ARG A 117 27.30 -38.21 -23.60
N LYS A 118 27.46 -37.10 -22.86
CA LYS A 118 28.73 -36.34 -22.77
C LYS A 118 29.59 -36.70 -21.56
N MET A 119 29.02 -37.30 -20.52
CA MET A 119 29.70 -37.58 -19.25
C MET A 119 29.98 -39.07 -19.06
N THR A 120 31.00 -39.38 -18.26
CA THR A 120 31.22 -40.74 -17.74
C THR A 120 30.12 -41.11 -16.74
N THR A 121 29.71 -42.39 -16.71
CA THR A 121 28.65 -42.94 -15.85
C THR A 121 28.79 -42.53 -14.37
N THR A 122 30.00 -42.56 -13.80
CA THR A 122 30.25 -42.18 -12.41
C THR A 122 29.96 -40.70 -12.13
N LYS A 123 30.30 -39.81 -13.06
CA LYS A 123 30.05 -38.36 -12.92
C LYS A 123 28.56 -38.04 -13.04
N PHE A 124 27.87 -38.73 -13.94
CA PHE A 124 26.43 -38.59 -14.14
C PHE A 124 25.62 -39.01 -12.89
N HIS A 125 25.91 -40.18 -12.30
CA HIS A 125 25.20 -40.65 -11.11
C HIS A 125 25.38 -39.74 -9.89
N ARG A 126 26.59 -39.20 -9.69
CA ARG A 126 26.85 -38.24 -8.61
C ARG A 126 26.00 -36.98 -8.77
N LEU A 127 25.98 -36.41 -9.98
CA LEU A 127 25.17 -35.21 -10.27
C LEU A 127 23.68 -35.43 -9.97
N MET A 128 23.11 -36.53 -10.47
CA MET A 128 21.68 -36.83 -10.27
C MET A 128 21.29 -37.03 -8.80
N THR A 129 22.16 -37.67 -8.02
CA THR A 129 21.90 -37.95 -6.60
C THR A 129 21.81 -36.65 -5.78
N PHE A 130 22.72 -35.70 -6.01
CA PHE A 130 22.70 -34.43 -5.29
C PHE A 130 21.46 -33.58 -5.62
N SER A 131 21.02 -33.57 -6.88
CA SER A 131 19.84 -32.81 -7.29
C SER A 131 18.54 -33.31 -6.64
N VAL A 132 18.32 -34.63 -6.58
CA VAL A 132 17.07 -35.20 -6.03
C VAL A 132 16.93 -34.95 -4.53
N VAL A 133 18.02 -35.12 -3.77
CA VAL A 133 18.00 -34.90 -2.32
C VAL A 133 17.74 -33.43 -1.98
N GLY A 134 18.34 -32.51 -2.72
CA GLY A 134 18.16 -31.07 -2.50
C GLY A 134 16.71 -30.60 -2.66
N THR A 135 16.03 -31.04 -3.72
CA THR A 135 14.64 -30.61 -3.99
C THR A 135 13.64 -31.15 -2.97
N ALA A 136 13.78 -32.42 -2.55
CA ALA A 136 12.84 -33.05 -1.62
C ALA A 136 12.80 -32.38 -0.23
N ILE A 137 13.97 -31.95 0.26
CA ILE A 137 14.09 -31.25 1.55
C ILE A 137 13.36 -29.91 1.49
N LEU A 138 13.60 -29.12 0.44
CA LEU A 138 13.04 -27.79 0.28
C LEU A 138 11.50 -27.81 0.23
N THR A 139 10.91 -28.67 -0.61
CA THR A 139 9.45 -28.74 -0.79
C THR A 139 8.73 -29.13 0.50
N THR A 140 9.27 -30.09 1.25
CA THR A 140 8.67 -30.58 2.50
C THR A 140 8.59 -29.48 3.55
N MET A 141 9.67 -28.72 3.73
CA MET A 141 9.71 -27.61 4.68
C MET A 141 8.66 -26.53 4.37
N MET A 142 8.43 -26.26 3.09
CA MET A 142 7.53 -25.20 2.67
C MET A 142 6.05 -25.58 2.85
N LEU A 143 5.67 -26.80 2.47
CA LEU A 143 4.28 -27.28 2.59
C LEU A 143 3.79 -27.31 4.05
N MET A 144 4.67 -27.69 4.99
CA MET A 144 4.34 -27.69 6.41
C MET A 144 4.00 -26.30 6.94
N TYR A 145 4.64 -25.26 6.41
CA TYR A 145 4.41 -23.88 6.81
C TYR A 145 3.05 -23.35 6.29
N TYR A 146 2.74 -23.52 5.00
CA TYR A 146 1.48 -23.00 4.42
C TYR A 146 0.22 -23.63 5.00
N HIS A 147 0.26 -24.94 5.24
CA HIS A 147 -0.85 -25.65 5.86
C HIS A 147 -1.21 -25.07 7.24
N SER A 148 -0.24 -24.47 7.94
CA SER A 148 -0.48 -23.94 9.28
C SER A 148 -1.18 -22.57 9.32
N ILE A 149 -1.27 -21.83 8.20
CA ILE A 149 -1.72 -20.42 8.19
C ILE A 149 -2.87 -20.10 7.22
N TRP A 150 -3.47 -21.11 6.60
CA TRP A 150 -4.42 -20.94 5.48
C TRP A 150 -5.78 -20.30 5.84
N GLY A 151 -6.28 -20.48 7.07
CA GLY A 151 -7.66 -20.10 7.47
C GLY A 151 -7.78 -18.81 8.29
N GLN A 152 -6.73 -18.01 8.39
CA GLN A 152 -6.65 -16.87 9.31
C GLN A 152 -6.66 -15.55 8.53
N GLY A 153 -7.65 -14.68 8.78
CA GLY A 153 -7.49 -13.25 8.52
C GLY A 153 -6.48 -12.65 9.50
N ALA A 154 -6.15 -11.37 9.38
CA ALA A 154 -5.36 -10.72 10.43
C ALA A 154 -5.96 -11.00 11.81
N ASN A 155 -5.12 -11.36 12.75
CA ASN A 155 -5.43 -11.33 14.19
C ASN A 155 -6.49 -12.34 14.62
N GLY A 156 -6.68 -13.39 13.84
CA GLY A 156 -7.75 -14.36 14.08
C GLY A 156 -9.14 -13.82 13.76
N ALA A 157 -9.25 -12.67 13.09
CA ALA A 157 -10.51 -12.22 12.54
C ALA A 157 -10.92 -13.15 11.40
N HIS A 158 -12.11 -13.72 11.53
CA HIS A 158 -12.74 -14.53 10.50
C HIS A 158 -13.65 -13.65 9.64
N LEU A 159 -13.74 -13.96 8.35
CA LEU A 159 -14.83 -13.47 7.52
C LEU A 159 -16.14 -13.94 8.19
N VAL A 160 -16.92 -13.01 8.72
CA VAL A 160 -18.16 -13.38 9.42
C VAL A 160 -19.20 -13.71 8.35
N HIS A 161 -19.57 -14.99 8.27
CA HIS A 161 -20.82 -15.40 7.64
C HIS A 161 -21.96 -14.94 8.54
N GLY A 162 -22.77 -14.01 8.07
CA GLY A 162 -23.89 -13.48 8.84
C GLY A 162 -24.99 -12.98 7.94
N THR A 163 -26.22 -13.34 8.28
CA THR A 163 -27.42 -12.66 7.81
C THR A 163 -27.55 -11.34 8.56
N LEU A 164 -27.53 -10.21 7.84
CA LEU A 164 -27.89 -8.92 8.41
C LEU A 164 -29.34 -8.61 8.01
N ALA A 165 -30.20 -8.43 9.00
CA ALA A 165 -31.62 -8.10 8.78
C ALA A 165 -32.37 -9.09 7.84
N GLY A 166 -32.00 -10.37 7.86
CA GLY A 166 -32.65 -11.40 7.04
C GLY A 166 -32.22 -11.42 5.56
N ARG A 167 -31.22 -10.63 5.16
CA ARG A 167 -30.57 -10.75 3.84
C ARG A 167 -29.25 -11.51 4.01
N GLU A 168 -29.06 -12.53 3.19
CA GLU A 168 -27.77 -13.20 3.03
C GLU A 168 -26.78 -12.22 2.39
N LEU A 169 -25.70 -11.91 3.09
CA LEU A 169 -24.55 -11.23 2.49
C LEU A 169 -23.89 -12.19 1.50
N CYS A 170 -23.32 -11.67 0.41
CA CYS A 170 -22.69 -12.49 -0.63
C CYS A 170 -21.73 -13.52 0.00
N GLU A 171 -22.07 -14.80 -0.16
CA GLU A 171 -21.21 -15.90 0.23
C GLU A 171 -20.10 -16.03 -0.81
N TRP A 172 -18.86 -15.89 -0.36
CA TRP A 172 -17.73 -16.25 -1.20
C TRP A 172 -17.61 -17.78 -1.23
N GLU A 173 -18.28 -18.43 -2.18
CA GLU A 173 -18.21 -19.88 -2.41
C GLU A 173 -16.95 -20.27 -3.21
N GLY A 174 -15.77 -20.10 -2.61
CA GLY A 174 -14.53 -20.55 -3.25
C GLY A 174 -13.31 -20.57 -2.35
N ALA A 175 -12.34 -21.45 -2.63
CA ALA A 175 -10.99 -21.28 -2.13
C ALA A 175 -10.27 -20.28 -3.06
N ASN A 176 -10.21 -19.02 -2.65
CA ASN A 176 -9.35 -18.04 -3.32
C ASN A 176 -7.89 -18.40 -3.03
N ILE A 177 -7.29 -19.22 -3.90
CA ILE A 177 -5.86 -19.51 -3.88
C ILE A 177 -5.27 -18.95 -5.19
N PRO A 178 -4.89 -17.66 -5.23
CA PRO A 178 -4.14 -17.16 -6.36
C PRO A 178 -2.82 -17.95 -6.48
N VAL A 179 -2.25 -17.99 -7.70
CA VAL A 179 -1.04 -18.77 -7.97
C VAL A 179 0.14 -18.34 -7.08
N VAL A 180 0.15 -17.06 -6.67
CA VAL A 180 1.14 -16.51 -5.75
C VAL A 180 1.00 -17.05 -4.32
N ASP A 181 -0.17 -17.58 -3.95
CA ASP A 181 -0.47 -18.16 -2.63
C ASP A 181 -0.19 -19.67 -2.58
N LEU A 182 -0.05 -20.32 -3.73
CA LEU A 182 0.45 -21.70 -3.83
C LEU A 182 1.96 -21.77 -3.60
N LEU A 183 2.67 -20.67 -3.88
CA LEU A 183 4.11 -20.59 -3.71
C LEU A 183 4.47 -20.00 -2.37
N PRO A 184 5.53 -20.53 -1.75
CA PRO A 184 6.01 -19.96 -0.53
C PRO A 184 6.56 -18.53 -0.59
N ASN A 185 6.54 -17.85 0.54
CA ASN A 185 7.10 -16.53 0.76
C ASN A 185 8.57 -16.65 0.42
N TYR A 186 9.06 -15.66 -0.33
CA TYR A 186 10.42 -15.62 -0.83
C TYR A 186 10.78 -16.68 -1.88
N VAL A 187 9.88 -17.62 -2.26
CA VAL A 187 10.17 -18.53 -3.38
C VAL A 187 10.26 -17.78 -4.69
N GLN A 188 9.53 -16.69 -4.87
CA GLN A 188 9.70 -15.86 -6.05
C GLN A 188 10.94 -14.94 -5.97
N ASN A 189 11.69 -14.95 -4.85
CA ASN A 189 12.88 -14.11 -4.72
C ASN A 189 14.00 -14.45 -5.70
N PHE A 190 14.02 -15.65 -6.28
CA PHE A 190 15.02 -15.94 -7.31
C PHE A 190 14.82 -15.07 -8.57
N TRP A 191 13.62 -14.52 -8.80
CA TRP A 191 13.35 -13.55 -9.86
C TRP A 191 13.74 -12.12 -9.46
N THR A 192 13.58 -11.77 -8.19
CA THR A 192 13.71 -10.38 -7.67
C THR A 192 15.06 -10.09 -7.00
N GLY A 193 15.86 -11.11 -6.74
CA GLY A 193 17.17 -10.96 -6.10
C GLY A 193 17.08 -10.67 -4.60
N GLN A 194 18.10 -10.00 -4.06
CA GLN A 194 18.16 -9.64 -2.65
C GLN A 194 17.22 -8.47 -2.36
N LEU A 195 16.31 -8.63 -1.39
CA LEU A 195 15.33 -7.61 -0.98
C LEU A 195 15.88 -6.62 0.08
N SER A 196 17.20 -6.59 0.26
CA SER A 196 17.86 -5.71 1.21
C SER A 196 18.97 -4.93 0.52
N CYS A 197 19.11 -3.66 0.88
CA CYS A 197 20.15 -2.82 0.33
C CYS A 197 21.52 -3.10 0.96
N PRO A 198 22.60 -3.08 0.16
CA PRO A 198 23.95 -3.09 0.69
C PRO A 198 24.17 -1.87 1.56
N VAL A 199 24.59 -2.06 2.81
CA VAL A 199 24.87 -0.94 3.73
C VAL A 199 26.07 -0.15 3.22
N VAL A 200 25.95 1.16 3.13
CA VAL A 200 27.09 2.05 2.87
C VAL A 200 27.87 2.24 4.18
N THR A 201 29.11 1.79 4.21
CA THR A 201 30.05 1.98 5.32
C THR A 201 31.14 2.98 4.92
N GLY A 202 31.81 3.59 5.91
CA GLY A 202 32.92 4.51 5.63
C GLY A 202 32.55 5.99 5.69
N ILE A 203 31.30 6.32 6.02
CA ILE A 203 30.82 7.68 6.23
C ILE A 203 29.93 7.76 7.48
N GLU A 204 30.20 8.75 8.32
CA GLU A 204 29.30 9.23 9.36
C GLU A 204 28.91 10.66 8.99
N ALA A 205 27.63 10.89 8.77
CA ALA A 205 27.12 12.24 8.51
C ALA A 205 25.82 12.47 9.28
N GLU A 206 25.68 13.70 9.78
CA GLU A 206 24.55 14.17 10.56
C GLU A 206 24.24 15.61 10.16
N TRP A 207 22.95 15.91 10.02
CA TRP A 207 22.44 17.26 9.85
C TRP A 207 21.50 17.56 11.02
N THR A 208 21.98 18.37 11.96
CA THR A 208 21.32 18.56 13.26
C THR A 208 20.12 19.50 13.15
N TYR A 209 19.27 19.52 14.19
CA TYR A 209 18.09 20.40 14.27
C TYR A 209 18.42 21.89 14.27
N ASP A 210 19.61 22.29 14.73
CA ASP A 210 20.15 23.65 14.65
C ASP A 210 20.87 23.93 13.32
N GLY A 211 20.90 22.96 12.41
CA GLY A 211 21.34 23.12 11.03
C GLY A 211 22.82 22.95 10.78
N ILE A 212 23.54 22.40 11.76
CA ILE A 212 24.95 22.07 11.61
C ILE A 212 25.06 20.74 10.87
N LEU A 213 25.73 20.78 9.72
CA LEU A 213 26.13 19.61 8.96
C LEU A 213 27.51 19.15 9.43
N THR A 214 27.61 17.88 9.80
CA THR A 214 28.89 17.22 10.09
C THR A 214 29.10 16.03 9.16
N ILE A 215 30.32 15.89 8.62
CA ILE A 215 30.70 14.78 7.74
C ILE A 215 32.04 14.23 8.20
N ARG A 216 32.09 12.92 8.44
CA ARG A 216 33.29 12.19 8.84
C ARG A 216 33.48 10.99 7.91
N CYS A 217 34.50 11.07 7.07
CA CYS A 217 34.91 9.97 6.21
C CYS A 217 35.84 9.04 7.00
N LEU A 218 35.45 7.78 7.15
CA LEU A 218 36.13 6.83 8.02
C LEU A 218 37.19 6.01 7.29
N ASN A 219 37.08 5.85 5.98
CA ASN A 219 37.97 5.00 5.18
C ASN A 219 39.39 5.58 5.12
N GLN A 220 40.39 4.75 5.46
CA GLN A 220 41.78 5.17 5.56
C GLN A 220 42.35 5.62 4.21
N GLY A 221 42.00 4.93 3.12
CA GLY A 221 42.43 5.31 1.77
C GLY A 221 41.95 6.70 1.36
N PHE A 222 40.76 7.13 1.82
CA PHE A 222 40.27 8.48 1.60
C PHE A 222 41.04 9.50 2.46
N LYS A 223 41.28 9.19 3.75
CA LYS A 223 42.03 10.05 4.67
C LYS A 223 43.49 10.27 4.24
N ASP A 224 44.08 9.27 3.60
CA ASP A 224 45.45 9.32 3.08
C ASP A 224 45.53 9.98 1.70
N SER A 225 44.37 10.33 1.10
CA SER A 225 44.29 11.01 -0.20
C SER A 225 44.16 12.53 -0.04
N ASP A 226 44.46 13.27 -1.11
CA ASP A 226 44.24 14.73 -1.17
C ASP A 226 42.76 15.10 -1.45
N GLN A 227 41.83 14.14 -1.44
CA GLN A 227 40.41 14.39 -1.70
C GLN A 227 39.74 15.02 -0.47
N GLN A 228 38.78 15.91 -0.73
CA GLN A 228 37.96 16.53 0.33
C GLN A 228 36.53 16.00 0.24
N PRO A 229 35.87 15.74 1.39
CA PRO A 229 34.45 15.38 1.38
C PRO A 229 33.63 16.49 0.73
N THR A 230 32.51 16.14 0.13
CA THR A 230 31.59 17.12 -0.46
C THR A 230 30.18 16.89 0.04
N TYR A 231 29.32 17.89 -0.12
CA TYR A 231 27.90 17.72 0.10
C TYR A 231 27.09 18.36 -1.02
N ASP A 232 26.03 17.68 -1.42
CA ASP A 232 25.11 18.12 -2.46
C ASP A 232 23.85 18.63 -1.82
N ILE A 233 23.47 19.86 -2.14
CA ILE A 233 22.24 20.50 -1.68
C ILE A 233 21.15 20.17 -2.70
N LEU A 234 20.11 19.47 -2.25
CA LEU A 234 18.91 19.21 -3.05
C LEU A 234 17.93 20.37 -2.83
N PRO A 235 17.39 20.94 -3.91
CA PRO A 235 16.56 22.13 -3.83
C PRO A 235 15.20 21.83 -3.22
N ASP A 236 14.66 22.76 -2.44
CA ASP A 236 13.25 22.76 -2.06
C ASP A 236 12.36 22.94 -3.28
N THR A 237 11.43 22.01 -3.47
CA THR A 237 10.54 21.94 -4.60
C THR A 237 9.18 22.59 -4.35
N ARG A 238 8.81 22.94 -3.11
CA ARG A 238 7.45 23.42 -2.77
C ARG A 238 6.98 24.59 -3.63
N SER A 239 7.88 25.53 -3.94
CA SER A 239 7.56 26.73 -4.74
C SER A 239 7.60 26.52 -6.25
N TRP A 240 7.87 25.31 -6.74
CA TRP A 240 8.00 25.04 -8.17
C TRP A 240 6.62 24.86 -8.81
N SER A 241 6.49 25.32 -10.06
CA SER A 241 5.25 25.19 -10.81
C SER A 241 4.90 23.74 -11.14
N ALA A 242 3.62 23.46 -11.42
CA ALA A 242 3.16 22.16 -11.89
C ALA A 242 3.98 21.64 -13.09
N ALA A 243 4.32 22.53 -14.03
CA ALA A 243 5.10 22.20 -15.23
C ALA A 243 6.56 21.81 -14.92
N ASP A 244 7.07 22.19 -13.75
CA ASP A 244 8.39 21.80 -13.27
C ASP A 244 8.41 20.43 -12.59
N LYS A 245 7.24 19.92 -12.17
CA LYS A 245 7.08 18.67 -11.41
C LYS A 245 6.47 17.51 -12.21
N ILE A 246 6.42 17.63 -13.53
CA ILE A 246 5.92 16.58 -14.41
C ILE A 246 6.94 15.44 -14.51
N MET A 247 6.44 14.20 -14.53
CA MET A 247 7.17 12.97 -14.84
C MET A 247 8.19 13.17 -16.00
N HIS A 248 9.38 12.56 -15.88
CA HIS A 248 10.56 12.69 -16.77
C HIS A 248 11.21 14.07 -16.89
N THR A 249 10.55 15.13 -16.42
CA THR A 249 11.11 16.49 -16.41
C THR A 249 11.59 16.84 -15.00
N TYR A 250 10.87 16.37 -13.99
CA TYR A 250 11.14 16.70 -12.60
C TYR A 250 12.53 16.26 -12.14
N ASN A 251 12.91 15.01 -12.44
CA ASN A 251 14.23 14.49 -12.13
C ASN A 251 15.36 15.31 -12.76
N LYS A 252 15.21 15.71 -14.04
CA LYS A 252 16.20 16.53 -14.74
C LYS A 252 16.34 17.89 -14.08
N LYS A 253 15.22 18.56 -13.78
CA LYS A 253 15.22 19.88 -13.13
C LYS A 253 15.82 19.85 -11.73
N ILE A 254 15.55 18.80 -10.95
CA ILE A 254 16.21 18.59 -9.65
C ILE A 254 17.72 18.45 -9.85
N ASN A 255 18.15 17.53 -10.71
CA ASN A 255 19.57 17.26 -10.92
C ASN A 255 20.34 18.48 -11.47
N GLU A 256 19.72 19.30 -12.32
CA GLU A 256 20.29 20.56 -12.82
C GLU A 256 20.45 21.63 -11.73
N ARG A 257 19.64 21.58 -10.68
CA ARG A 257 19.63 22.54 -9.57
C ARG A 257 20.40 22.06 -8.33
N ILE A 258 20.88 20.81 -8.33
CA ILE A 258 21.75 20.30 -7.26
C ILE A 258 23.03 21.12 -7.21
N THR A 259 23.34 21.66 -6.03
CA THR A 259 24.57 22.43 -5.80
C THR A 259 25.54 21.66 -4.94
N ARG A 260 26.68 21.27 -5.52
CA ARG A 260 27.78 20.64 -4.80
C ARG A 260 28.65 21.67 -4.07
N ARG A 261 28.99 21.40 -2.82
CA ARG A 261 29.89 22.19 -1.98
C ARG A 261 30.96 21.31 -1.38
N THR A 262 32.15 21.88 -1.17
CA THR A 262 33.24 21.20 -0.49
C THR A 262 33.05 21.31 1.02
N TYR A 263 33.29 20.23 1.75
CA TYR A 263 33.20 20.17 3.21
C TYR A 263 34.60 20.22 3.83
N THR A 264 34.83 21.21 4.69
CA THR A 264 36.12 21.41 5.39
C THR A 264 35.98 21.29 6.90
N GLU A 265 34.86 21.76 7.44
CA GLU A 265 34.57 21.79 8.88
C GLU A 265 33.04 21.80 9.10
N PRO A 266 32.54 21.56 10.33
CA PRO A 266 31.13 21.69 10.65
C PRO A 266 30.56 23.01 10.13
N VAL A 267 29.52 22.93 9.30
CA VAL A 267 28.96 24.09 8.60
C VAL A 267 27.47 24.22 8.89
N HIS A 268 27.03 25.43 9.20
CA HIS A 268 25.61 25.72 9.33
C HIS A 268 25.00 25.90 7.93
N VAL A 269 24.18 24.94 7.49
CA VAL A 269 23.48 25.00 6.20
C VAL A 269 22.14 25.68 6.41
N ASN A 270 21.92 26.81 5.73
CA ASN A 270 20.59 27.44 5.73
C ASN A 270 19.57 26.48 5.09
N ILE A 271 18.43 26.32 5.76
CA ILE A 271 17.32 25.47 5.31
C ILE A 271 16.53 26.11 4.17
N ASP A 272 16.61 27.43 4.01
CA ASP A 272 15.84 28.13 2.99
C ASP A 272 16.24 27.63 1.60
N GLY A 273 15.28 27.03 0.89
CA GLY A 273 15.51 26.45 -0.42
C GLY A 273 16.22 25.09 -0.42
N VAL A 274 16.33 24.41 0.74
CA VAL A 274 16.99 23.11 0.88
C VAL A 274 15.99 22.06 1.38
N GLU A 275 15.78 21.01 0.59
CA GLU A 275 14.92 19.89 0.96
C GLU A 275 15.70 18.76 1.66
N ALA A 276 16.90 18.45 1.13
CA ALA A 276 17.76 17.39 1.62
C ALA A 276 19.23 17.64 1.27
N ILE A 277 20.13 16.90 1.92
CA ILE A 277 21.57 16.96 1.68
C ILE A 277 22.09 15.55 1.39
N ILE A 278 22.97 15.41 0.40
CA ILE A 278 23.78 14.20 0.24
C ILE A 278 25.18 14.50 0.75
N ALA A 279 25.61 13.84 1.81
CA ALA A 279 27.00 13.86 2.25
C ALA A 279 27.81 12.83 1.43
N ASN A 280 28.96 13.22 0.91
CA ASN A 280 29.80 12.42 0.03
C ASN A 280 31.24 12.36 0.54
N CYS A 281 31.81 11.16 0.57
CA CYS A 281 33.24 10.94 0.83
C CYS A 281 33.95 10.53 -0.46
N GLU A 282 33.84 9.24 -0.83
CA GLU A 282 34.42 8.68 -2.05
C GLU A 282 33.31 8.17 -2.99
N GLN A 283 33.70 7.63 -4.15
CA GLN A 283 32.75 7.03 -5.07
C GLN A 283 31.92 5.95 -4.36
N ASP A 284 30.60 6.03 -4.50
CA ASP A 284 29.62 5.12 -3.88
C ASP A 284 29.58 5.12 -2.33
N VAL A 285 30.30 6.05 -1.67
CA VAL A 285 30.25 6.25 -0.21
C VAL A 285 29.63 7.60 0.10
N SER A 286 28.31 7.59 0.22
CA SER A 286 27.49 8.77 0.46
C SER A 286 26.24 8.44 1.27
N LYS A 287 25.66 9.46 1.91
CA LYS A 287 24.49 9.34 2.79
C LYS A 287 23.52 10.50 2.53
N ILE A 288 22.24 10.18 2.31
CA ILE A 288 21.18 11.19 2.27
C ILE A 288 20.80 11.58 3.70
N LEU A 289 20.65 12.87 3.93
CA LEU A 289 20.22 13.49 5.17
C LEU A 289 18.97 14.33 4.87
N VAL A 290 17.86 14.00 5.50
CA VAL A 290 16.63 14.77 5.45
C VAL A 290 16.47 15.54 6.75
N ARG A 291 15.88 16.75 6.68
CA ARG A 291 15.62 17.56 7.87
C ARG A 291 14.27 18.24 7.76
N VAL A 292 13.44 18.04 8.79
CA VAL A 292 12.25 18.87 8.99
C VAL A 292 12.55 19.94 10.02
N THR A 293 12.33 21.20 9.65
CA THR A 293 12.58 22.35 10.53
C THR A 293 11.29 23.09 10.81
N LYS A 294 11.12 23.50 12.08
CA LYS A 294 9.94 24.26 12.50
C LYS A 294 10.03 25.69 11.94
N HIS A 295 9.19 26.03 10.97
CA HIS A 295 9.11 27.37 10.41
C HIS A 295 8.14 28.26 11.21
N ASP A 296 8.60 29.44 11.63
CA ASP A 296 7.77 30.40 12.37
C ASP A 296 6.57 30.89 11.55
N GLU A 297 6.75 31.10 10.24
CA GLU A 297 5.67 31.51 9.33
C GLU A 297 4.49 30.51 9.30
N VAL A 298 4.78 29.21 9.41
CA VAL A 298 3.78 28.14 9.48
C VAL A 298 2.98 28.26 10.79
N LEU A 299 3.66 28.54 11.90
CA LEU A 299 2.99 28.73 13.19
C LEU A 299 2.15 30.01 13.20
N GLU A 300 2.65 31.10 12.61
CA GLU A 300 1.89 32.34 12.50
C GLU A 300 0.64 32.17 11.64
N ARG A 301 0.73 31.42 10.53
CA ARG A 301 -0.45 31.01 9.73
C ARG A 301 -1.47 30.26 10.58
N VAL A 302 -1.04 29.22 11.28
CA VAL A 302 -1.92 28.39 12.11
C VAL A 302 -2.58 29.22 13.22
N LYS A 303 -1.81 30.08 13.89
CA LYS A 303 -2.33 31.02 14.92
C LYS A 303 -3.36 31.98 14.32
N ALA A 304 -3.09 32.53 13.14
CA ALA A 304 -4.00 33.46 12.47
C ALA A 304 -5.34 32.79 12.12
N VAL A 305 -5.31 31.55 11.61
CA VAL A 305 -6.52 30.77 11.33
C VAL A 305 -7.28 30.45 12.62
N ALA A 306 -6.56 30.06 13.67
CA ALA A 306 -7.17 29.78 14.98
C ALA A 306 -7.87 31.03 15.56
N LYS A 307 -7.23 32.20 15.46
CA LYS A 307 -7.79 33.47 15.91
C LYS A 307 -9.03 33.86 15.09
N ALA A 308 -8.98 33.76 13.76
CA ALA A 308 -10.11 34.08 12.90
C ALA A 308 -11.32 33.18 13.18
N ARG A 309 -11.10 31.89 13.47
CA ARG A 309 -12.16 30.97 13.88
C ARG A 309 -12.78 31.35 15.22
N GLN A 310 -11.97 31.71 16.21
CA GLN A 310 -12.47 32.17 17.51
C GLN A 310 -13.35 33.41 17.35
N GLU A 311 -12.91 34.41 16.56
CA GLU A 311 -13.69 35.62 16.28
C GLU A 311 -15.03 35.30 15.56
N GLN A 312 -15.02 34.34 14.64
CA GLN A 312 -16.23 33.91 13.93
C GLN A 312 -17.22 33.18 14.85
N GLU A 313 -16.73 32.33 15.75
CA GLU A 313 -17.55 31.62 16.74
C GLU A 313 -18.17 32.59 17.75
N GLU A 314 -17.40 33.57 18.25
CA GLU A 314 -17.90 34.63 19.15
C GLU A 314 -18.98 35.48 18.48
N THR A 315 -18.79 35.86 17.21
CA THR A 315 -19.78 36.63 16.45
C THR A 315 -21.07 35.83 16.20
N THR A 316 -20.94 34.54 15.90
CA THR A 316 -22.09 33.66 15.68
C THR A 316 -22.88 33.48 16.97
N THR A 317 -22.18 33.25 18.09
CA THR A 317 -22.79 33.09 19.41
C THR A 317 -23.58 34.35 19.82
N ALA A 318 -22.98 35.54 19.64
CA ALA A 318 -23.65 36.81 19.90
C ALA A 318 -24.89 37.03 19.02
N ALA A 319 -24.83 36.64 17.73
CA ALA A 319 -25.99 36.73 16.83
C ALA A 319 -27.13 35.79 17.26
N THR A 320 -26.82 34.54 17.65
CA THR A 320 -27.84 33.61 18.19
C THR A 320 -28.43 34.08 19.51
N GLU A 321 -27.63 34.68 20.41
CA GLU A 321 -28.14 35.26 21.66
C GLU A 321 -29.08 36.45 21.40
N ASP A 322 -28.77 37.28 20.41
CA ASP A 322 -29.61 38.42 20.03
C ASP A 322 -30.89 37.98 19.29
N GLU A 323 -30.83 36.94 18.45
CA GLU A 323 -32.02 36.31 17.88
C GLU A 323 -32.90 35.68 18.96
N GLN A 324 -32.31 34.97 19.93
CA GLN A 324 -33.03 34.38 21.05
C GLN A 324 -33.71 35.45 21.91
N LYS A 325 -33.03 36.56 22.21
CA LYS A 325 -33.64 37.73 22.90
C LYS A 325 -34.79 38.32 22.09
N LEU A 326 -34.68 38.38 20.76
CA LEU A 326 -35.76 38.87 19.90
C LEU A 326 -36.98 37.94 19.94
N VAL A 327 -36.73 36.62 19.92
CA VAL A 327 -37.75 35.57 20.04
C VAL A 327 -38.44 35.64 21.40
N ASP A 328 -37.69 35.82 22.49
CA ASP A 328 -38.23 35.98 23.85
C ASP A 328 -39.11 37.25 23.98
N ILE A 329 -38.71 38.35 23.33
CA ILE A 329 -39.51 39.59 23.25
C ILE A 329 -40.80 39.38 22.44
N LEU A 330 -40.76 38.60 21.36
CA LEU A 330 -41.91 38.32 20.50
C LEU A 330 -42.89 37.31 21.12
N HIS A 331 -42.43 36.43 22.01
CA HIS A 331 -43.27 35.47 22.74
C HIS A 331 -43.94 36.07 23.99
N GLY A 332 -43.67 37.33 24.34
CA GLY A 332 -44.44 38.07 25.35
C GLY A 332 -44.08 37.74 26.80
N ASP A 333 -42.95 37.07 27.04
CA ASP A 333 -42.45 36.87 28.39
C ASP A 333 -41.76 38.16 28.89
N SER A 334 -42.50 38.94 29.68
CA SER A 334 -41.93 40.08 30.39
C SER A 334 -40.80 39.65 31.34
N PRO A 335 -39.71 40.43 31.47
CA PRO A 335 -38.68 40.16 32.46
C PRO A 335 -39.29 40.29 33.86
N ASN A 336 -39.30 39.18 34.59
CA ASN A 336 -39.88 39.13 35.93
C ASN A 336 -38.96 39.86 36.91
N ILE A 337 -39.21 41.16 37.10
CA ILE A 337 -38.60 41.95 38.18
C ILE A 337 -39.28 41.59 39.49
N GLY A 338 -38.53 40.93 40.37
CA GLY A 338 -38.72 41.04 41.81
C GLY A 338 -38.94 39.73 42.56
N LYS A 339 -37.93 39.31 43.32
CA LYS A 339 -38.04 39.19 44.79
C LYS A 339 -36.65 39.09 45.41
N ILE A 340 -36.26 40.20 46.03
CA ILE A 340 -35.30 40.23 47.13
C ILE A 340 -35.98 39.51 48.32
N ASN A 341 -35.28 38.55 48.92
CA ASN A 341 -35.38 38.22 50.35
C ASN A 341 -34.13 37.44 50.79
N ASP A 342 -33.24 38.19 51.41
CA ASP A 342 -32.52 37.95 52.67
C ASP A 342 -32.42 36.55 53.30
N ASN A 343 -31.17 36.27 53.68
CA ASN A 343 -30.67 35.69 54.93
C ASN A 343 -30.32 34.18 55.07
N THR A 344 -29.02 34.03 55.34
CA THR A 344 -28.36 33.29 56.45
C THR A 344 -28.04 31.81 56.32
N ASP A 345 -26.71 31.60 56.28
CA ASP A 345 -25.88 30.79 57.17
C ASP A 345 -25.54 29.32 56.88
N GLU A 346 -24.23 29.11 57.07
CA GLU A 346 -23.52 27.96 57.62
C GLU A 346 -23.23 26.72 56.75
N THR A 347 -21.98 26.71 56.29
CA THR A 347 -20.97 25.64 56.45
C THR A 347 -21.38 24.19 56.16
N ASN A 348 -20.71 23.58 55.18
CA ASN A 348 -19.78 22.48 55.49
C ASN A 348 -18.80 22.18 54.35
N ASN A 349 -17.52 22.26 54.71
CA ASN A 349 -16.38 21.74 53.95
C ASN A 349 -16.47 20.21 53.85
N HIS A 350 -16.44 19.69 52.63
CA HIS A 350 -15.73 18.45 52.36
C HIS A 350 -14.96 18.57 51.05
N SER A 351 -13.65 18.78 51.21
CA SER A 351 -12.63 18.67 50.19
C SER A 351 -12.55 17.21 49.70
N SER A 352 -12.94 16.97 48.46
CA SER A 352 -12.28 15.97 47.64
C SER A 352 -11.70 16.69 46.44
N ASP A 353 -10.39 16.61 46.27
CA ASP A 353 -9.65 17.11 45.12
C ASP A 353 -10.11 16.37 43.85
N THR A 354 -11.25 16.77 43.29
CA THR A 354 -11.57 16.55 41.89
C THR A 354 -10.89 17.67 41.13
N ILE A 355 -9.83 17.32 40.39
CA ILE A 355 -9.25 18.17 39.35
C ILE A 355 -10.42 18.62 38.46
N GLU A 356 -10.76 19.90 38.54
CA GLU A 356 -11.70 20.56 37.64
C GLU A 356 -11.18 20.42 36.21
N LEU A 357 -11.77 19.46 35.48
CA LEU A 357 -11.77 19.43 34.02
C LEU A 357 -12.81 20.45 33.54
N THR A 358 -12.53 21.74 33.75
CA THR A 358 -13.32 22.84 33.17
C THR A 358 -12.40 23.71 32.31
N ASP A 359 -12.90 24.06 31.11
CA ASP A 359 -12.47 25.18 30.26
C ASP A 359 -11.21 25.11 29.37
N LYS A 360 -10.91 23.97 28.73
CA LYS A 360 -10.13 24.02 27.46
C LYS A 360 -10.84 23.29 26.33
N LYS A 361 -11.19 24.05 25.27
CA LYS A 361 -11.65 23.47 24.00
C LYS A 361 -10.68 22.36 23.57
N PRO A 362 -11.22 21.21 23.15
CA PRO A 362 -10.39 20.06 22.86
C PRO A 362 -9.48 20.28 21.64
N ARG A 363 -8.27 19.74 21.72
CA ARG A 363 -7.31 19.78 20.61
C ARG A 363 -7.84 18.94 19.44
N LYS A 364 -7.76 19.47 18.21
CA LYS A 364 -8.08 18.71 16.99
C LYS A 364 -7.18 17.46 16.88
N PRO A 365 -7.71 16.33 16.38
CA PRO A 365 -6.87 15.15 16.14
C PRO A 365 -5.84 15.45 15.07
N ASN A 366 -4.68 14.81 15.16
CA ASN A 366 -3.78 14.70 14.03
C ASN A 366 -4.36 13.67 13.05
N VAL A 367 -4.07 13.84 11.76
CA VAL A 367 -4.52 12.91 10.72
C VAL A 367 -3.31 12.45 9.92
N MET A 368 -3.10 11.14 9.84
CA MET A 368 -2.07 10.52 9.02
C MET A 368 -2.70 9.62 7.96
N VAL A 369 -2.26 9.75 6.72
CA VAL A 369 -2.60 8.85 5.62
C VAL A 369 -1.32 8.16 5.16
N LEU A 370 -1.26 6.84 5.36
CA LEU A 370 -0.27 5.94 4.79
C LEU A 370 -0.88 5.31 3.55
N PHE A 371 -0.52 5.86 2.39
CA PHE A 371 -0.99 5.44 1.08
C PHE A 371 0.00 4.44 0.47
N MET A 372 -0.47 3.24 0.15
CA MET A 372 0.35 2.16 -0.45
C MET A 372 -0.19 1.83 -1.84
N ASP A 373 0.57 2.16 -2.88
CA ASP A 373 0.14 1.89 -4.26
C ASP A 373 0.08 0.38 -4.55
N ALA A 374 -1.02 -0.05 -5.18
CA ALA A 374 -1.21 -1.40 -5.69
C ALA A 374 -1.20 -2.54 -4.64
N VAL A 375 -1.63 -2.27 -3.40
CA VAL A 375 -1.68 -3.27 -2.32
C VAL A 375 -3.10 -3.79 -2.07
N ALA A 376 -3.38 -5.00 -2.52
CA ALA A 376 -4.63 -5.68 -2.21
C ALA A 376 -4.71 -6.06 -0.72
N ARG A 377 -5.91 -6.16 -0.16
CA ARG A 377 -6.11 -6.58 1.25
C ARG A 377 -5.41 -7.91 1.56
N ARG A 378 -5.56 -8.90 0.69
CA ARG A 378 -4.89 -10.20 0.86
C ARG A 378 -3.38 -10.08 0.75
N GLN A 379 -2.90 -9.30 -0.20
CA GLN A 379 -1.48 -9.07 -0.40
C GLN A 379 -0.82 -8.42 0.82
N PHE A 380 -1.48 -7.47 1.47
CA PHE A 380 -1.03 -6.87 2.73
C PHE A 380 -0.71 -7.94 3.77
N TYR A 381 -1.63 -8.87 4.04
CA TYR A 381 -1.39 -9.92 5.04
C TYR A 381 -0.33 -10.95 4.66
N ARG A 382 -0.17 -11.22 3.36
CA ARG A 382 0.84 -12.18 2.88
C ARG A 382 2.25 -11.61 2.92
N LYS A 383 2.40 -10.35 2.52
CA LYS A 383 3.70 -9.71 2.25
C LYS A 383 4.15 -8.75 3.35
N LEU A 384 3.22 -8.27 4.17
CA LEU A 384 3.51 -7.36 5.29
C LEU A 384 3.16 -8.00 6.63
N ALA A 385 3.62 -9.24 6.85
CA ALA A 385 3.22 -10.04 8.01
C ALA A 385 3.64 -9.40 9.35
N LYS A 386 4.82 -8.75 9.43
CA LYS A 386 5.25 -8.06 10.65
C LYS A 386 4.41 -6.82 10.90
N THR A 387 4.11 -6.06 9.84
CA THR A 387 3.27 -4.87 9.89
C THR A 387 1.87 -5.24 10.31
N ALA A 388 1.26 -6.26 9.70
CA ALA A 388 -0.04 -6.78 10.08
C ALA A 388 -0.10 -7.15 11.57
N ALA A 389 0.93 -7.83 12.08
CA ALA A 389 1.03 -8.18 13.50
C ALA A 389 1.20 -6.96 14.42
N VAL A 390 1.87 -5.89 13.97
CA VAL A 390 1.92 -4.64 14.74
C VAL A 390 0.58 -3.94 14.72
N VAL A 391 -0.03 -3.73 13.55
CA VAL A 391 -1.36 -3.12 13.38
C VAL A 391 -2.39 -3.78 14.29
N ALA A 392 -2.36 -5.11 14.35
CA ALA A 392 -3.12 -5.91 15.31
C ALA A 392 -2.98 -5.50 16.75
N SER A 393 -1.72 -5.41 17.19
CA SER A 393 -1.36 -5.19 18.58
C SER A 393 -1.68 -3.77 19.05
N LEU A 394 -1.92 -2.86 18.09
CA LEU A 394 -2.38 -1.50 18.36
C LEU A 394 -3.85 -1.46 18.74
N ASP A 395 -4.66 -2.50 18.44
CA ASP A 395 -6.01 -2.58 18.98
C ASP A 395 -5.97 -2.87 20.48
N LYS A 396 -6.26 -1.83 21.25
CA LYS A 396 -6.35 -1.82 22.71
C LYS A 396 -7.72 -1.33 23.16
N SER A 397 -8.74 -1.50 22.32
CA SER A 397 -10.14 -1.14 22.62
C SER A 397 -10.60 -1.63 24.00
N SER A 398 -10.29 -2.88 24.36
CA SER A 398 -10.60 -3.47 25.68
C SER A 398 -9.88 -2.83 26.88
N GLN A 399 -8.81 -2.07 26.63
CA GLN A 399 -7.98 -1.38 27.63
C GLN A 399 -8.19 0.14 27.61
N GLY A 400 -9.15 0.63 26.81
CA GLY A 400 -9.36 2.07 26.61
C GLY A 400 -8.27 2.75 25.77
N GLY A 401 -7.45 1.98 25.04
CA GLY A 401 -6.42 2.49 24.13
C GLY A 401 -6.94 2.68 22.69
N PRO A 402 -6.02 2.82 21.71
CA PRO A 402 -6.38 2.94 20.30
C PRO A 402 -7.28 1.78 19.82
N GLN A 403 -8.15 2.06 18.84
CA GLN A 403 -9.07 1.08 18.27
C GLN A 403 -8.78 0.85 16.79
N LEU A 404 -8.61 -0.41 16.39
CA LEU A 404 -8.43 -0.78 14.99
C LEU A 404 -9.78 -1.08 14.34
N HIS A 405 -10.03 -0.49 13.17
CA HIS A 405 -11.17 -0.79 12.33
C HIS A 405 -10.70 -1.17 10.92
N GLU A 406 -11.06 -2.36 10.45
CA GLU A 406 -10.69 -2.86 9.13
C GLU A 406 -11.89 -2.90 8.18
N PHE A 407 -11.71 -2.43 6.95
CA PHE A 407 -12.79 -2.35 5.96
C PHE A 407 -12.67 -3.48 4.96
N PHE A 408 -13.44 -4.54 5.16
CA PHE A 408 -13.33 -5.81 4.42
C PHE A 408 -13.87 -5.71 2.99
N ARG A 409 -14.80 -4.77 2.75
CA ARG A 409 -15.43 -4.52 1.45
C ARG A 409 -15.10 -3.11 0.94
N TYR A 410 -13.88 -2.64 1.19
CA TYR A 410 -13.35 -1.49 0.48
C TYR A 410 -13.07 -1.85 -0.98
N HIS A 411 -13.62 -1.07 -1.90
CA HIS A 411 -13.61 -1.37 -3.32
C HIS A 411 -13.03 -0.21 -4.14
N ALA A 412 -12.18 -0.55 -5.11
CA ALA A 412 -11.66 0.41 -6.09
C ALA A 412 -12.79 0.92 -7.00
N VAL A 413 -12.80 2.20 -7.34
CA VAL A 413 -13.77 2.82 -8.27
C VAL A 413 -13.26 2.89 -9.70
N GLY A 414 -11.99 2.57 -9.92
CA GLY A 414 -11.40 2.50 -11.25
C GLY A 414 -10.22 1.54 -11.32
N PHE A 415 -9.62 1.46 -12.52
CA PHE A 415 -8.65 0.43 -12.84
C PHE A 415 -7.24 0.69 -12.26
N ASN A 416 -6.84 1.93 -12.10
CA ASN A 416 -5.47 2.28 -11.68
C ASN A 416 -5.48 3.48 -10.72
N THR A 417 -4.30 3.97 -10.37
CA THR A 417 -4.09 5.04 -9.40
C THR A 417 -4.88 6.30 -9.71
N ASP A 418 -5.04 6.69 -10.99
CA ASP A 418 -5.65 7.96 -11.40
C ASP A 418 -7.10 8.11 -10.87
N PRO A 419 -8.11 7.32 -11.29
CA PRO A 419 -9.48 7.47 -10.80
C PRO A 419 -9.61 7.19 -9.30
N ASN A 420 -8.88 6.22 -8.76
CA ASN A 420 -9.01 5.82 -7.36
C ASN A 420 -8.48 6.91 -6.40
N SER A 421 -7.30 7.45 -6.69
CA SER A 421 -6.70 8.53 -5.90
C SER A 421 -7.51 9.81 -6.03
N ARG A 422 -8.02 10.12 -7.23
CA ARG A 422 -8.80 11.35 -7.45
C ARG A 422 -10.13 11.36 -6.75
N VAL A 423 -10.79 10.21 -6.61
CA VAL A 423 -11.99 10.14 -5.77
C VAL A 423 -11.67 10.52 -4.34
N VAL A 424 -10.55 10.03 -3.78
CA VAL A 424 -10.13 10.37 -2.41
C VAL A 424 -9.70 11.82 -2.29
N TYR A 425 -8.97 12.35 -3.28
CA TYR A 425 -8.44 13.71 -3.23
C TYR A 425 -9.50 14.77 -3.51
N THR A 426 -10.42 14.49 -4.44
CA THR A 426 -11.28 15.51 -5.06
C THR A 426 -12.76 15.13 -5.17
N ASN A 427 -13.18 13.97 -4.63
CA ASN A 427 -14.55 13.46 -4.69
C ASN A 427 -15.04 13.10 -6.11
N THR A 428 -14.14 12.83 -7.06
CA THR A 428 -14.51 12.51 -8.44
C THR A 428 -13.44 11.67 -9.15
N PRO A 429 -13.82 10.66 -9.95
CA PRO A 429 -12.90 9.84 -10.73
C PRO A 429 -12.50 10.53 -12.04
N ASP A 430 -13.23 11.55 -12.49
CA ASP A 430 -13.08 12.18 -13.82
C ASP A 430 -12.50 13.58 -13.75
N ARG A 431 -11.56 13.92 -14.64
CA ARG A 431 -10.87 15.22 -14.59
C ARG A 431 -11.90 16.33 -14.72
N GLN A 432 -11.82 17.30 -13.81
CA GLN A 432 -12.74 18.42 -13.76
C GLN A 432 -12.11 19.64 -14.42
N GLU A 433 -12.92 20.39 -15.14
CA GLU A 433 -12.55 21.70 -15.68
C GLU A 433 -13.58 22.74 -15.19
N PRO A 434 -13.21 23.63 -14.26
CA PRO A 434 -11.87 23.79 -13.67
C PRO A 434 -11.49 22.66 -12.70
N ALA A 435 -10.19 22.47 -12.48
CA ALA A 435 -9.65 21.49 -11.54
C ALA A 435 -10.28 21.61 -10.14
N ALA A 436 -10.74 20.47 -9.61
CA ALA A 436 -11.32 20.39 -8.27
C ALA A 436 -10.27 20.68 -7.18
N SER A 437 -10.74 21.18 -6.03
CA SER A 437 -9.86 21.43 -4.89
C SER A 437 -9.50 20.11 -4.21
N PRO A 438 -8.21 19.86 -3.94
CA PRO A 438 -7.78 18.64 -3.29
C PRO A 438 -7.95 18.69 -1.77
N ILE A 439 -8.09 17.53 -1.13
CA ILE A 439 -8.43 17.39 0.30
C ILE A 439 -7.41 18.04 1.26
N TRP A 440 -6.14 18.05 0.92
CA TRP A 440 -5.10 18.69 1.75
C TRP A 440 -5.24 20.22 1.80
N LYS A 441 -5.89 20.84 0.81
CA LYS A 441 -6.28 22.27 0.89
C LYS A 441 -7.23 22.51 2.05
N ASP A 442 -8.20 21.62 2.25
CA ASP A 442 -9.18 21.76 3.34
C ASP A 442 -8.48 21.68 4.70
N PHE A 443 -7.51 20.79 4.87
CA PHE A 443 -6.67 20.73 6.08
C PHE A 443 -5.82 21.99 6.27
N TYR A 444 -5.16 22.46 5.21
CA TYR A 444 -4.35 23.68 5.24
C TYR A 444 -5.20 24.89 5.68
N GLU A 445 -6.35 25.11 5.05
CA GLU A 445 -7.27 26.20 5.39
C GLU A 445 -7.92 26.05 6.77
N ALA A 446 -8.06 24.83 7.27
CA ALA A 446 -8.52 24.55 8.62
C ALA A 446 -7.47 24.78 9.73
N GLY A 447 -6.27 25.23 9.37
CA GLY A 447 -5.20 25.53 10.32
C GLY A 447 -4.44 24.29 10.79
N TYR A 448 -4.44 23.21 10.02
CA TYR A 448 -3.51 22.11 10.22
C TYR A 448 -2.16 22.44 9.62
N ILE A 449 -1.09 21.95 10.24
CA ILE A 449 0.23 21.89 9.59
C ILE A 449 0.23 20.70 8.64
N THR A 450 0.49 20.94 7.36
CA THR A 450 0.37 19.92 6.31
C THR A 450 1.73 19.43 5.84
N SER A 451 1.88 18.10 5.72
CA SER A 451 3.10 17.46 5.25
C SER A 451 2.79 16.40 4.21
N ARG A 452 3.64 16.30 3.18
CA ARG A 452 3.67 15.17 2.26
C ARG A 452 5.07 14.59 2.09
N VAL A 453 5.11 13.28 1.87
CA VAL A 453 6.28 12.57 1.32
C VAL A 453 5.79 11.59 0.27
N GLU A 454 6.45 11.58 -0.87
CA GLU A 454 6.17 10.65 -1.98
C GLU A 454 7.49 10.00 -2.36
N ASP A 455 7.60 8.68 -2.24
CA ASP A 455 8.83 7.91 -2.45
C ASP A 455 9.10 7.57 -3.94
N ASN A 456 8.49 8.34 -4.84
CA ASN A 456 8.70 8.36 -6.28
C ASN A 456 9.12 9.77 -6.75
N CYS A 457 9.66 9.90 -7.96
CA CYS A 457 10.10 11.20 -8.49
C CYS A 457 9.01 11.92 -9.30
N GLU A 458 7.81 12.05 -8.73
CA GLU A 458 6.67 12.64 -9.44
C GLU A 458 5.78 13.39 -8.47
N ASP A 459 5.19 14.51 -8.90
CA ASP A 459 4.05 15.09 -8.21
C ASP A 459 2.76 14.56 -8.84
N TRP A 460 2.47 13.29 -8.58
CA TRP A 460 1.29 12.63 -9.12
C TRP A 460 -0.02 13.29 -8.64
N SER A 461 0.02 13.93 -7.47
CA SER A 461 -1.08 14.71 -6.91
C SER A 461 -1.44 15.88 -7.83
N THR A 462 -0.44 16.62 -8.30
CA THR A 462 -0.62 17.69 -9.30
C THR A 462 -1.06 17.12 -10.65
N GLN A 463 -0.45 16.02 -11.10
CA GLN A 463 -0.78 15.38 -12.39
C GLN A 463 -2.24 14.92 -12.46
N TYR A 464 -2.75 14.31 -11.38
CA TYR A 464 -4.08 13.75 -11.32
C TYR A 464 -5.15 14.80 -11.01
N THR A 465 -4.86 15.78 -10.16
CA THR A 465 -5.83 16.82 -9.82
C THR A 465 -5.86 17.97 -10.83
N GLY A 466 -4.80 18.15 -11.63
CA GLY A 466 -4.66 19.27 -12.56
C GLY A 466 -4.37 20.61 -11.87
N ARG A 467 -4.01 20.59 -10.58
CA ARG A 467 -3.75 21.77 -9.76
C ARG A 467 -2.46 21.60 -8.97
N GLU A 468 -1.67 22.67 -8.87
CA GLU A 468 -0.48 22.70 -8.02
C GLU A 468 -0.83 22.32 -6.58
N SER A 469 -0.33 21.15 -6.16
CA SER A 469 -0.61 20.55 -4.86
C SER A 469 0.25 21.16 -3.75
N SER A 470 1.51 21.48 -4.05
CA SER A 470 2.52 21.95 -3.08
C SER A 470 2.18 23.24 -2.34
N GLN A 471 1.38 24.12 -2.95
CA GLN A 471 1.00 25.39 -2.31
C GLN A 471 0.21 25.22 -0.99
N TYR A 472 -0.30 24.01 -0.75
CA TYR A 472 -1.08 23.64 0.43
C TYR A 472 -0.33 22.67 1.35
N PHE A 473 0.96 22.44 1.11
CA PHE A 473 1.84 21.65 1.96
C PHE A 473 2.89 22.54 2.61
N ASP A 474 2.84 22.66 3.94
CA ASP A 474 3.90 23.37 4.69
C ASP A 474 5.23 22.59 4.62
N HIS A 475 5.19 21.28 4.41
CA HIS A 475 6.36 20.39 4.37
C HIS A 475 6.25 19.39 3.22
N GLU A 476 7.30 19.27 2.42
CA GLU A 476 7.39 18.33 1.28
C GLU A 476 8.74 17.60 1.31
N LEU A 477 8.72 16.30 0.97
CA LEU A 477 9.91 15.54 0.63
C LEU A 477 9.70 14.76 -0.68
N GLN A 478 10.39 15.18 -1.75
CA GLN A 478 10.37 14.54 -3.07
C GLN A 478 11.76 14.49 -3.74
N ALA A 479 12.60 15.52 -3.63
CA ALA A 479 13.83 15.59 -4.43
C ALA A 479 14.81 14.42 -4.26
N PRO A 480 15.00 13.81 -3.07
CA PRO A 480 15.89 12.64 -2.93
C PRO A 480 15.49 11.47 -3.83
N PHE A 481 14.20 11.30 -4.10
CA PHE A 481 13.66 10.21 -4.91
C PHE A 481 13.86 10.44 -6.42
N CYS A 482 14.39 11.60 -6.79
CA CYS A 482 14.73 11.96 -8.16
C CYS A 482 16.20 11.76 -8.53
N LEU A 483 16.99 11.20 -7.62
CA LEU A 483 18.42 11.01 -7.83
C LEU A 483 18.69 9.87 -8.83
N PRO A 484 19.73 9.98 -9.69
CA PRO A 484 20.01 9.03 -10.77
C PRO A 484 20.11 7.55 -10.38
N PRO A 485 20.61 7.17 -9.18
CA PRO A 485 20.64 5.76 -8.77
C PRO A 485 19.26 5.10 -8.74
N TYR A 486 18.22 5.88 -8.41
CA TYR A 486 16.84 5.41 -8.34
C TYR A 486 16.01 5.85 -9.55
N TYR A 487 16.17 7.08 -10.02
CA TYR A 487 15.42 7.59 -11.16
C TYR A 487 16.36 8.05 -12.28
N ALA A 488 16.55 7.20 -13.28
CA ALA A 488 17.50 7.44 -14.38
C ALA A 488 17.21 8.76 -15.13
N LEU A 489 18.27 9.52 -15.44
CA LEU A 489 18.17 10.77 -16.20
C LEU A 489 17.85 10.57 -17.68
N GLU A 490 18.29 9.43 -18.22
CA GLU A 490 18.12 9.04 -19.62
C GLU A 490 17.54 7.62 -19.68
N GLY A 491 16.76 7.34 -20.73
CA GLY A 491 16.12 6.03 -20.91
C GLY A 491 14.80 5.89 -20.15
N ASN A 492 14.45 4.65 -19.80
CA ASN A 492 13.23 4.34 -19.06
C ASN A 492 13.53 4.26 -17.55
N PRO A 493 13.12 5.24 -16.72
CA PRO A 493 13.31 5.20 -15.27
C PRO A 493 12.43 4.14 -14.60
N PHE A 494 11.45 3.59 -15.30
CA PHE A 494 10.48 2.60 -14.82
C PHE A 494 10.81 1.19 -15.30
N SER A 495 12.09 0.84 -15.38
CA SER A 495 12.47 -0.48 -15.83
C SER A 495 12.14 -1.53 -14.75
N ASN A 496 11.94 -2.78 -15.17
CA ASN A 496 11.72 -3.86 -14.21
C ASN A 496 12.92 -4.09 -13.28
N PHE A 497 14.14 -3.67 -13.63
CA PHE A 497 15.36 -4.01 -12.89
C PHE A 497 16.05 -2.82 -12.22
N GLN A 498 15.49 -1.63 -12.37
CA GLN A 498 15.98 -0.40 -11.77
C GLN A 498 14.86 0.63 -11.71
N GLY A 499 14.77 1.29 -10.56
CA GLY A 499 13.93 2.45 -10.31
C GLY A 499 12.59 2.16 -9.66
N PRO A 500 11.65 3.13 -9.71
CA PRO A 500 10.39 3.10 -8.97
C PRO A 500 9.54 1.85 -9.21
N TYR A 501 9.53 1.28 -10.42
CA TYR A 501 8.71 0.10 -10.72
C TYR A 501 9.53 -1.18 -10.82
N SER A 502 10.72 -1.16 -10.21
CA SER A 502 11.59 -2.32 -10.23
C SER A 502 11.00 -3.46 -9.40
N ILE A 503 11.17 -4.68 -9.91
CA ILE A 503 10.93 -5.94 -9.21
C ILE A 503 12.07 -6.29 -8.25
N VAL A 504 13.15 -5.50 -8.15
CA VAL A 504 14.26 -5.70 -7.21
C VAL A 504 14.21 -4.68 -6.07
N ALA A 505 15.04 -4.86 -5.03
CA ALA A 505 15.15 -3.89 -3.95
C ALA A 505 15.46 -2.48 -4.46
N ARG A 506 14.71 -1.50 -3.96
CA ARG A 506 14.85 -0.09 -4.34
C ARG A 506 15.79 0.58 -3.36
N CYS A 507 17.04 0.70 -3.78
CA CYS A 507 18.12 1.14 -2.91
C CYS A 507 18.63 2.52 -3.29
N MET A 508 18.84 3.35 -2.28
CA MET A 508 19.53 4.64 -2.41
C MET A 508 20.48 4.82 -1.24
N HIS A 509 21.75 5.10 -1.53
CA HIS A 509 22.77 5.49 -0.54
C HIS A 509 22.83 4.55 0.69
N GLY A 510 22.67 3.25 0.45
CA GLY A 510 22.83 2.21 1.46
C GLY A 510 21.57 1.75 2.19
N SER A 511 20.41 2.33 1.86
CA SER A 511 19.13 2.02 2.49
C SER A 511 18.02 1.85 1.47
N ASN A 512 16.93 1.18 1.87
CA ASN A 512 15.72 1.16 1.04
C ASN A 512 15.11 2.56 0.94
N VAL A 513 14.48 2.87 -0.18
CA VAL A 513 13.92 4.20 -0.45
C VAL A 513 12.91 4.66 0.63
N HIS A 514 11.98 3.80 1.06
CA HIS A 514 11.00 4.12 2.12
C HIS A 514 11.61 4.55 3.45
N THR A 515 12.86 4.19 3.74
CA THR A 515 13.51 4.54 5.02
C THR A 515 13.71 6.05 5.18
N TYR A 516 14.00 6.76 4.07
CA TYR A 516 14.11 8.21 4.07
C TYR A 516 12.75 8.88 4.28
N ALA A 517 11.69 8.29 3.72
CA ALA A 517 10.32 8.76 3.91
C ALA A 517 9.90 8.61 5.38
N PHE A 518 10.11 7.45 6.00
CA PHE A 518 9.79 7.26 7.43
C PHE A 518 10.60 8.16 8.36
N ASP A 519 11.88 8.41 8.07
CA ASP A 519 12.70 9.34 8.86
C ASP A 519 12.10 10.76 8.79
N TYR A 520 11.80 11.24 7.58
CA TYR A 520 11.16 12.53 7.38
C TYR A 520 9.81 12.65 8.12
N MET A 521 8.98 11.62 8.02
CA MET A 521 7.68 11.60 8.71
C MET A 521 7.85 11.68 10.23
N ASN A 522 8.81 10.93 10.79
CA ASN A 522 9.13 10.99 12.22
C ASN A 522 9.64 12.37 12.64
N GLN A 523 10.52 12.99 11.86
CA GLN A 523 11.02 14.33 12.16
C GLN A 523 9.91 15.38 12.12
N PHE A 524 8.99 15.30 11.16
CA PHE A 524 7.83 16.18 11.08
C PHE A 524 6.95 16.10 12.34
N ARG A 525 6.58 14.89 12.77
CA ARG A 525 5.76 14.71 13.98
C ARG A 525 6.43 15.31 15.21
N ARG A 526 7.75 15.14 15.35
CA ARG A 526 8.56 15.68 16.46
C ARG A 526 8.68 17.20 16.42
N ALA A 527 8.62 17.83 15.25
CA ALA A 527 8.70 19.29 15.11
C ALA A 527 7.43 20.00 15.60
N TYR A 528 6.28 19.32 15.57
CA TYR A 528 4.97 19.90 15.86
C TYR A 528 4.15 19.11 16.91
N PRO A 529 4.69 18.88 18.12
CA PRO A 529 4.01 18.09 19.14
C PRO A 529 2.74 18.77 19.67
N ASP A 530 2.62 20.09 19.55
CA ASP A 530 1.54 20.91 20.15
C ASP A 530 0.50 21.43 19.15
N GLN A 531 0.71 21.21 17.86
CA GLN A 531 -0.18 21.72 16.80
C GLN A 531 -0.91 20.56 16.12
N PRO A 532 -2.13 20.76 15.60
CA PRO A 532 -2.79 19.76 14.77
C PRO A 532 -2.09 19.67 13.42
N TRP A 533 -1.87 18.46 12.93
CA TRP A 533 -1.21 18.24 11.64
C TRP A 533 -1.90 17.19 10.79
N PHE A 534 -1.77 17.36 9.48
CA PHE A 534 -2.17 16.39 8.46
C PHE A 534 -0.90 15.94 7.73
N GLN A 535 -0.64 14.64 7.71
CA GLN A 535 0.52 14.09 7.05
C GLN A 535 0.14 12.97 6.08
N MET A 536 0.59 13.07 4.85
CA MET A 536 0.41 12.05 3.83
C MET A 536 1.76 11.44 3.45
N GLY A 537 1.90 10.13 3.62
CA GLY A 537 3.03 9.35 3.14
C GLY A 537 2.57 8.39 2.06
N SER A 538 3.15 8.52 0.86
CA SER A 538 2.86 7.67 -0.28
C SER A 538 4.04 6.74 -0.55
N PHE A 539 3.74 5.46 -0.73
CA PHE A 539 4.69 4.36 -0.82
C PHE A 539 4.38 3.50 -2.04
N ILE A 540 5.36 3.30 -2.92
CA ILE A 540 5.17 2.60 -4.20
C ILE A 540 5.70 1.16 -4.22
N GLU A 541 6.12 0.58 -3.09
CA GLU A 541 6.70 -0.78 -3.04
C GLU A 541 5.81 -1.88 -3.61
N GLY A 542 4.48 -1.67 -3.60
CA GLY A 542 3.51 -2.58 -4.21
C GLY A 542 3.41 -2.45 -5.73
N HIS A 543 3.90 -1.35 -6.33
CA HIS A 543 3.80 -1.04 -7.76
C HIS A 543 4.82 -1.82 -8.60
N GLU A 544 4.73 -3.16 -8.59
CA GLU A 544 5.54 -4.05 -9.44
C GLU A 544 4.90 -5.44 -9.63
N GLY A 545 5.22 -6.12 -10.72
CA GLY A 545 4.45 -7.28 -11.20
C GLY A 545 4.61 -8.61 -10.44
N THR A 546 5.53 -8.71 -9.48
CA THR A 546 5.77 -9.94 -8.69
C THR A 546 5.04 -9.93 -7.34
N GLY A 547 4.80 -8.75 -6.78
CA GLY A 547 4.31 -8.54 -5.42
C GLY A 547 5.33 -8.87 -4.32
N GLU A 548 6.60 -9.08 -4.65
CA GLU A 548 7.66 -9.41 -3.69
C GLU A 548 8.39 -8.19 -3.14
N VAL A 549 8.48 -7.08 -3.89
CA VAL A 549 9.21 -5.88 -3.40
C VAL A 549 8.53 -5.27 -2.18
N LEU A 550 7.23 -5.48 -2.05
CA LEU A 550 6.44 -5.14 -0.86
C LEU A 550 7.01 -5.77 0.44
N LEU A 551 7.73 -6.90 0.39
CA LEU A 551 8.37 -7.48 1.58
C LEU A 551 9.50 -6.60 2.13
N SER A 552 10.07 -5.69 1.33
CA SER A 552 11.20 -4.84 1.73
C SER A 552 10.79 -3.77 2.75
N ILE A 553 9.53 -3.31 2.73
CA ILE A 553 9.01 -2.27 3.62
C ILE A 553 8.46 -2.85 4.95
N ASP A 554 8.10 -4.13 4.99
CA ASP A 554 7.43 -4.76 6.13
C ASP A 554 8.13 -4.52 7.48
N SER A 555 9.45 -4.68 7.52
CA SER A 555 10.20 -4.52 8.77
C SER A 555 10.33 -3.06 9.21
N ASP A 556 10.23 -2.10 8.31
CA ASP A 556 10.45 -0.68 8.62
C ASP A 556 9.11 0.03 8.89
N LEU A 557 8.04 -0.35 8.17
CA LEU A 557 6.68 0.10 8.48
C LEU A 557 6.20 -0.42 9.84
N SER A 558 6.48 -1.69 10.17
CA SER A 558 6.20 -2.22 11.51
C SER A 558 6.92 -1.45 12.63
N LYS A 559 8.20 -1.09 12.43
CA LYS A 559 8.95 -0.25 13.38
C LYS A 559 8.41 1.17 13.45
N PHE A 560 8.01 1.75 12.32
CA PHE A 560 7.42 3.09 12.27
C PHE A 560 6.14 3.17 13.10
N LEU A 561 5.20 2.23 12.90
CA LEU A 561 3.96 2.15 13.66
C LEU A 561 4.21 1.87 15.16
N LYS A 562 5.15 0.97 15.47
CA LYS A 562 5.54 0.70 16.86
C LYS A 562 6.15 1.93 17.54
N GLY A 563 6.98 2.68 16.82
CA GLY A 563 7.55 3.93 17.30
C GLY A 563 6.49 4.99 17.61
N MET A 564 5.41 5.06 16.81
CA MET A 564 4.27 5.95 17.09
C MET A 564 3.50 5.57 18.35
N GLU A 565 3.42 4.28 18.67
CA GLU A 565 2.87 3.81 19.95
C GLU A 565 3.79 4.21 21.11
N GLU A 566 5.10 3.93 20.98
CA GLU A 566 6.10 4.16 22.03
C GLU A 566 6.30 5.65 22.36
N ASP A 567 6.19 6.54 21.36
CA ASP A 567 6.35 7.98 21.54
C ASP A 567 5.03 8.71 21.90
N GLY A 568 3.92 7.97 22.06
CA GLY A 568 2.62 8.50 22.45
C GLY A 568 1.87 9.21 21.31
N SER A 569 2.35 9.16 20.08
CA SER A 569 1.67 9.83 18.95
C SER A 569 0.32 9.21 18.60
N LEU A 570 0.10 7.94 18.92
CA LEU A 570 -1.20 7.30 18.72
C LEU A 570 -2.28 7.76 19.70
N GLU A 571 -1.95 8.58 20.71
CA GLU A 571 -2.93 9.10 21.67
C GLU A 571 -3.88 10.15 21.06
N ASN A 572 -3.46 10.82 19.98
CA ASN A 572 -4.25 11.85 19.30
C ASN A 572 -4.15 11.81 17.76
N THR A 573 -3.66 10.71 17.18
CA THR A 573 -3.52 10.58 15.72
C THR A 573 -4.51 9.57 15.17
N ILE A 574 -5.38 9.99 14.26
CA ILE A 574 -6.16 9.10 13.42
C ILE A 574 -5.25 8.63 12.27
N VAL A 575 -5.00 7.33 12.17
CA VAL A 575 -4.13 6.75 11.13
C VAL A 575 -4.98 5.99 10.12
N PHE A 576 -4.99 6.45 8.88
CA PHE A 576 -5.53 5.74 7.73
C PHE A 576 -4.39 4.97 7.08
N MET A 577 -4.50 3.64 7.00
CA MET A 577 -3.63 2.82 6.13
C MET A 577 -4.48 2.35 4.97
N MET A 578 -4.16 2.82 3.77
CA MET A 578 -4.99 2.58 2.59
C MET A 578 -4.16 2.30 1.35
N ALA A 579 -4.74 1.53 0.45
CA ALA A 579 -4.31 1.41 -0.94
C ALA A 579 -5.38 1.97 -1.87
N ASP A 580 -5.02 2.33 -3.08
CA ASP A 580 -5.93 2.80 -4.11
C ASP A 580 -6.59 1.65 -4.89
N HIS A 581 -5.82 0.63 -5.20
CA HIS A 581 -6.23 -0.62 -5.83
C HIS A 581 -5.29 -1.76 -5.42
N GLY A 582 -5.61 -2.99 -5.80
CA GLY A 582 -4.70 -4.13 -5.68
C GLY A 582 -3.75 -4.27 -6.86
N LEU A 583 -2.85 -5.25 -6.82
CA LEU A 583 -1.85 -5.42 -7.88
C LEU A 583 -2.48 -5.83 -9.22
N HIS A 584 -2.29 -5.02 -10.27
CA HIS A 584 -2.73 -5.33 -11.64
C HIS A 584 -1.58 -5.55 -12.64
N MET A 585 -0.32 -5.45 -12.20
CA MET A 585 0.86 -5.46 -13.11
C MET A 585 1.53 -6.83 -13.25
N GLY A 586 0.84 -7.93 -12.93
CA GLY A 586 1.48 -9.24 -12.76
C GLY A 586 0.71 -10.43 -13.34
N ILE A 587 1.37 -11.58 -13.39
CA ILE A 587 0.77 -12.84 -13.90
C ILE A 587 -0.48 -13.24 -13.12
N ASN A 588 -0.55 -12.90 -11.83
CA ASN A 588 -1.71 -13.19 -11.01
C ASN A 588 -2.96 -12.46 -11.52
N PHE A 589 -2.81 -11.16 -11.83
CA PHE A 589 -3.90 -10.35 -12.38
C PHE A 589 -4.26 -10.78 -13.81
N MET A 590 -3.26 -10.99 -14.67
CA MET A 590 -3.47 -11.31 -16.08
C MET A 590 -4.23 -12.63 -16.26
N PHE A 591 -3.84 -13.67 -15.51
CA PHE A 591 -4.25 -15.04 -15.78
C PHE A 591 -5.21 -15.64 -14.74
N THR A 592 -5.64 -14.89 -13.71
CA THR A 592 -6.52 -15.46 -12.68
C THR A 592 -7.70 -14.54 -12.34
N PRO A 593 -8.92 -15.10 -12.14
CA PRO A 593 -10.04 -14.35 -11.58
C PRO A 593 -9.73 -13.75 -10.20
N ASN A 594 -8.99 -14.49 -9.36
CA ASN A 594 -8.62 -14.05 -8.02
C ASN A 594 -7.75 -12.78 -8.05
N GLY A 595 -6.81 -12.69 -9.00
CA GLY A 595 -6.02 -11.49 -9.21
C GLY A 595 -6.87 -10.28 -9.62
N ARG A 596 -7.90 -10.48 -10.45
CA ARG A 596 -8.85 -9.43 -10.84
C ARG A 596 -9.75 -9.00 -9.66
N ILE A 597 -10.11 -9.93 -8.78
CA ILE A 597 -10.87 -9.63 -7.55
C ILE A 597 -9.99 -8.88 -6.54
N GLU A 598 -8.75 -9.35 -6.31
CA GLU A 598 -7.79 -8.68 -5.42
C GLU A 598 -7.47 -7.26 -5.88
N HIS A 599 -7.38 -7.06 -7.21
CA HIS A 599 -7.22 -5.73 -7.81
C HIS A 599 -8.34 -4.76 -7.39
N MET A 600 -9.57 -5.22 -7.29
CA MET A 600 -10.71 -4.39 -6.88
C MET A 600 -10.94 -4.37 -5.36
N ASN A 601 -10.17 -5.12 -4.56
CA ASN A 601 -10.25 -5.15 -3.09
C ASN A 601 -8.92 -4.66 -2.44
N PRO A 602 -8.63 -3.35 -2.53
CA PRO A 602 -7.48 -2.74 -1.87
C PRO A 602 -7.56 -2.84 -0.34
N TYR A 603 -6.41 -2.71 0.32
CA TYR A 603 -6.35 -2.64 1.78
C TYR A 603 -6.88 -1.30 2.31
N LEU A 604 -7.72 -1.33 3.35
CA LEU A 604 -8.09 -0.15 4.13
C LEU A 604 -8.28 -0.52 5.61
N SER A 605 -7.64 0.25 6.48
CA SER A 605 -7.91 0.26 7.91
C SER A 605 -7.74 1.66 8.50
N VAL A 606 -8.41 1.87 9.63
CA VAL A 606 -8.36 3.11 10.41
C VAL A 606 -8.03 2.76 11.85
N ILE A 607 -7.00 3.39 12.40
CA ILE A 607 -6.70 3.37 13.83
C ILE A 607 -7.25 4.66 14.42
N LEU A 608 -8.23 4.52 15.32
CA LEU A 608 -8.86 5.62 16.03
C LEU A 608 -8.15 5.82 17.39
N PRO A 609 -7.68 7.04 17.72
CA PRO A 609 -6.94 7.28 18.94
C PRO A 609 -7.89 7.35 20.16
N PRO A 610 -7.43 6.98 21.37
CA PRO A 610 -8.27 6.93 22.57
C PRO A 610 -8.89 8.28 22.93
N LEU A 611 -8.18 9.40 22.72
CA LEU A 611 -8.73 10.74 22.96
C LEU A 611 -9.99 11.04 22.13
N ILE A 612 -10.07 10.47 20.93
CA ILE A 612 -11.23 10.64 20.04
C ILE A 612 -12.33 9.66 20.41
N THR A 613 -11.99 8.41 20.74
CA THR A 613 -12.99 7.42 21.17
C THR A 613 -13.68 7.81 22.48
N GLU A 614 -12.92 8.29 23.48
CA GLU A 614 -13.46 8.75 24.76
C GLU A 614 -14.42 9.93 24.57
N ARG A 615 -14.05 10.87 23.69
CA ARG A 615 -14.80 12.11 23.49
C ARG A 615 -15.99 11.95 22.56
N TYR A 616 -15.83 11.15 21.50
CA TYR A 616 -16.79 11.00 20.42
C TYR A 616 -17.04 9.51 20.13
N PRO A 617 -17.72 8.80 21.04
CA PRO A 617 -17.96 7.36 20.89
C PRO A 617 -18.78 7.01 19.63
N SER A 618 -19.56 7.95 19.08
CA SER A 618 -20.28 7.78 17.81
C SER A 618 -19.36 7.54 16.62
N LEU A 619 -18.14 8.10 16.61
CA LEU A 619 -17.17 7.83 15.56
C LEU A 619 -16.71 6.37 15.59
N ALA A 620 -16.41 5.84 16.79
CA ALA A 620 -16.03 4.45 16.95
C ALA A 620 -17.16 3.49 16.53
N ARG A 621 -18.42 3.82 16.88
CA ARG A 621 -19.60 3.05 16.45
C ARG A 621 -19.76 3.04 14.93
N GLY A 622 -19.65 4.19 14.28
CA GLY A 622 -19.71 4.32 12.82
C GLY A 622 -18.65 3.49 12.12
N LEU A 623 -17.39 3.58 12.55
CA LEU A 623 -16.31 2.75 12.00
C LEU A 623 -16.59 1.26 12.24
N ALA A 624 -17.04 0.87 13.43
CA ALA A 624 -17.35 -0.51 13.77
C ALA A 624 -18.48 -1.09 12.89
N HIS A 625 -19.54 -0.31 12.65
CA HIS A 625 -20.65 -0.66 11.75
C HIS A 625 -20.16 -0.87 10.31
N ASN A 626 -19.31 0.03 9.82
CA ASN A 626 -18.91 0.06 8.42
C ASN A 626 -17.81 -0.93 8.01
N GLN A 627 -17.24 -1.71 8.93
CA GLN A 627 -16.22 -2.72 8.60
C GLN A 627 -16.70 -3.73 7.54
N GLN A 628 -18.00 -4.07 7.53
CA GLN A 628 -18.64 -4.99 6.58
C GLN A 628 -19.52 -4.28 5.53
N SER A 629 -19.57 -2.95 5.55
CA SER A 629 -20.23 -2.17 4.51
C SER A 629 -19.35 -2.15 3.27
N LEU A 630 -19.95 -2.21 2.08
CA LEU A 630 -19.25 -1.84 0.86
C LEU A 630 -18.83 -0.38 1.05
N VAL A 631 -17.56 -0.02 0.87
CA VAL A 631 -17.05 1.37 0.97
C VAL A 631 -16.12 1.64 -0.20
N THR A 632 -15.99 2.90 -0.60
CA THR A 632 -15.12 3.32 -1.70
C THR A 632 -14.34 4.58 -1.32
N GLY A 633 -13.54 5.12 -2.25
CA GLY A 633 -12.82 6.37 -2.02
C GLY A 633 -13.72 7.56 -1.65
N TYR A 634 -15.01 7.51 -2.01
CA TYR A 634 -15.97 8.58 -1.73
C TYR A 634 -16.18 8.75 -0.22
N GLU A 635 -16.34 7.64 0.51
CA GLU A 635 -16.49 7.69 1.97
C GLU A 635 -15.19 8.18 2.64
N ILE A 636 -14.02 7.78 2.13
CA ILE A 636 -12.73 8.28 2.63
C ILE A 636 -12.63 9.79 2.43
N HIS A 637 -12.96 10.30 1.24
CA HIS A 637 -12.94 11.74 0.95
C HIS A 637 -13.86 12.51 1.90
N ALA A 638 -15.11 12.06 2.06
CA ALA A 638 -16.08 12.69 2.95
C ALA A 638 -15.59 12.69 4.40
N THR A 639 -14.99 11.58 4.86
CA THR A 639 -14.40 11.45 6.19
C THR A 639 -13.27 12.45 6.42
N LEU A 640 -12.31 12.51 5.49
CA LEU A 640 -11.19 13.46 5.58
C LEU A 640 -11.70 14.91 5.57
N LYS A 641 -12.72 15.21 4.78
CA LYS A 641 -13.31 16.55 4.68
C LYS A 641 -14.00 16.96 5.98
N MET A 642 -14.72 16.04 6.60
CA MET A 642 -15.34 16.22 7.92
C MET A 642 -14.28 16.47 9.01
N LEU A 643 -13.18 15.71 9.01
CA LEU A 643 -12.07 15.91 9.96
C LEU A 643 -11.37 17.26 9.76
N ALA A 644 -11.20 17.70 8.50
CA ALA A 644 -10.64 19.00 8.18
C ALA A 644 -11.55 20.15 8.64
N SER A 645 -12.86 20.08 8.33
CA SER A 645 -13.81 21.13 8.71
C SER A 645 -13.90 21.29 10.24
N GLY A 646 -13.73 20.20 10.98
CA GLY A 646 -13.93 20.16 12.42
C GLY A 646 -15.41 20.06 12.79
N GLN A 647 -16.28 19.67 11.85
CA GLN A 647 -17.67 19.28 12.08
C GLN A 647 -17.72 17.92 12.78
N MET A 648 -17.15 17.87 13.97
CA MET A 648 -17.22 16.73 14.89
C MET A 648 -18.49 16.89 15.74
N PRO A 649 -19.10 15.80 16.23
CA PRO A 649 -20.22 15.88 17.15
C PRO A 649 -19.86 16.67 18.42
N GLU A 650 -20.84 17.21 19.13
CA GLU A 650 -20.59 17.88 20.41
C GLU A 650 -20.10 16.88 21.49
N TYR A 651 -19.39 17.40 22.49
CA TYR A 651 -18.82 16.57 23.56
C TYR A 651 -19.92 15.81 24.31
N GLY A 652 -19.82 14.48 24.32
CA GLY A 652 -20.77 13.62 25.05
C GLY A 652 -22.16 13.47 24.40
N ASP A 653 -22.34 13.99 23.19
CA ASP A 653 -23.64 13.97 22.52
C ASP A 653 -23.94 12.58 21.91
N ASN A 654 -25.17 12.11 22.11
CA ASN A 654 -25.72 10.94 21.45
C ASN A 654 -26.72 11.43 20.39
N ASP A 655 -26.28 11.71 19.16
CA ASP A 655 -27.07 11.91 17.91
C ASP A 655 -28.39 12.73 17.94
N ASP A 656 -28.80 13.33 19.06
CA ASP A 656 -30.18 13.78 19.31
C ASP A 656 -30.47 15.18 18.75
N THR A 657 -29.44 15.97 18.43
CA THR A 657 -29.59 17.39 18.06
C THR A 657 -29.66 17.64 16.54
N ASP A 658 -28.95 16.87 15.72
CA ASP A 658 -28.94 17.01 14.25
C ASP A 658 -29.24 15.71 13.47
N GLY A 659 -29.53 14.61 14.18
CA GLY A 659 -29.74 13.29 13.58
C GLY A 659 -28.51 12.71 12.90
N GLY A 660 -27.29 13.15 13.25
CA GLY A 660 -26.05 12.67 12.66
C GLY A 660 -25.81 13.15 11.24
N ALA A 661 -26.30 14.34 10.86
CA ALA A 661 -26.12 14.86 9.51
C ALA A 661 -24.63 15.04 9.13
N TRP A 662 -23.78 15.35 10.11
CA TRP A 662 -22.32 15.51 9.95
C TRP A 662 -21.59 14.24 9.48
N ARG A 663 -22.09 13.04 9.82
CA ARG A 663 -21.47 11.77 9.43
C ARG A 663 -21.95 11.23 8.10
N LYS A 664 -22.99 11.79 7.48
CA LYS A 664 -23.60 11.22 6.26
C LYS A 664 -22.60 11.06 5.12
N GLY A 665 -22.49 9.84 4.60
CA GLY A 665 -21.57 9.48 3.53
C GLY A 665 -20.09 9.38 3.95
N THR A 666 -19.78 9.43 5.25
CA THR A 666 -18.42 9.21 5.78
C THR A 666 -18.25 7.75 6.22
N LEU A 667 -17.03 7.35 6.59
CA LEU A 667 -16.79 6.06 7.24
C LEU A 667 -17.40 5.97 8.65
N PHE A 668 -17.82 7.11 9.22
CA PHE A 668 -18.52 7.18 10.51
C PHE A 668 -20.04 7.04 10.36
N ASP A 669 -20.56 6.91 9.14
CA ASP A 669 -22.00 6.85 8.87
C ASP A 669 -22.61 5.50 9.27
N GLU A 670 -23.36 5.47 10.38
CA GLU A 670 -24.08 4.28 10.83
C GLU A 670 -25.27 3.91 9.92
N GLU A 671 -25.63 4.77 8.94
CA GLU A 671 -26.74 4.54 8.00
C GLU A 671 -26.29 3.92 6.66
N ILE A 672 -25.00 3.69 6.43
CA ILE A 672 -24.57 2.99 5.21
C ILE A 672 -25.14 1.58 5.23
N ASP A 673 -26.04 1.32 4.27
CA ASP A 673 -26.69 0.02 4.09
C ASP A 673 -25.63 -1.04 3.76
N PRO A 674 -25.46 -2.08 4.59
CA PRO A 674 -24.51 -3.16 4.28
C PRO A 674 -24.89 -3.97 3.04
N THR A 675 -26.13 -3.81 2.55
CA THR A 675 -26.65 -4.37 1.30
C THR A 675 -26.63 -3.40 0.13
N ARG A 676 -25.93 -2.25 0.25
CA ARG A 676 -25.82 -1.27 -0.84
C ARG A 676 -25.23 -1.90 -2.11
N THR A 677 -25.81 -1.56 -3.26
CA THR A 677 -25.39 -2.05 -4.58
C THR A 677 -24.13 -1.36 -5.07
N CYS A 678 -23.48 -1.92 -6.09
CA CYS A 678 -22.34 -1.26 -6.76
C CYS A 678 -22.72 0.13 -7.31
N GLU A 679 -23.92 0.27 -7.88
CA GLU A 679 -24.45 1.54 -8.36
C GLU A 679 -24.56 2.58 -7.22
N GLN A 680 -25.13 2.19 -6.08
CA GLN A 680 -25.22 3.07 -4.90
C GLN A 680 -23.84 3.44 -4.34
N ALA A 681 -22.87 2.53 -4.43
CA ALA A 681 -21.48 2.76 -4.07
C ALA A 681 -20.68 3.53 -5.13
N LYS A 682 -21.31 3.92 -6.25
CA LYS A 682 -20.69 4.60 -7.41
C LYS A 682 -19.52 3.82 -8.02
N ILE A 683 -19.62 2.50 -8.01
CA ILE A 683 -18.69 1.62 -8.70
C ILE A 683 -19.21 1.50 -10.15
N PRO A 684 -18.40 1.86 -11.17
CA PRO A 684 -18.82 1.75 -12.57
C PRO A 684 -19.21 0.32 -12.94
N GLU A 685 -20.19 0.16 -13.83
CA GLU A 685 -20.45 -1.12 -14.48
C GLU A 685 -19.25 -1.45 -15.39
N GLY A 686 -18.60 -2.59 -15.11
CA GLY A 686 -17.39 -3.05 -15.79
C GLY A 686 -17.64 -3.79 -17.10
#